data_AF-A0A2A2KUP7-F1
#
_entry.id   AF-A0A2A2KUP7-F1
#
_cell.length_a   1.000
_cell.length_b   1.000
_cell.length_c   1.000
_cell.angle_alpha   90.00
_cell.angle_beta   90.00
_cell.angle_gamma   90.00
#
_symmetry.space_group_name_H-M   'P 1'
#
loop_
_entity.id
_entity.type
_entity.pdbx_description
1 polymer ?
#
loop_
_entity_poly.entity_id
_entity_poly.type
_entity_poly.pdbx_seq_one_letter_code
_entity_poly.pdbx_strand_id
1 'polypeptide(L)'
;MDDMKMVSQAAKMEAADEKKRFMEELAVYTLPAKLPPARLNAPQTMECEVNAFELTIRPTANWFKYRIDFIASLDNKDKDLTKGMKNDFAKFQRMRAVESLLKLFIKKFPAEFPSDKCQMATDAANMMISFVELPKADFSLEVPVENIASATVKAQLSKKCTKVIMKVQFIDKVNIKLEGESEEIRGTQQALEVITSSDIIRSEDYFVFANKFFPRGRDGDQQIGEGKCVKTGFEKNVRISADPSAGVHDRMAMLQIDAKASPFFQEAKLVDYCIEIVGVRSAKDLEWEVINKPFCRDTLKRQLKDLVVTTTHLTNKNNVIISGIHNETAAKTMFKMRDGTEMSVADYYQDKYKMRLNCGLLVVEKRPQGKTFHPIELLDLPRGQRVSHAKTTPMLTEQMIKICQMPPLKLKQEILNQLEKANIRQSAVIQSSGIEIGRRLMKVSGKVLEPPLINYGNDTVQLKPGQGGWKFDMRSQFLKPARIDGDWMFVVFERCTNNQNAKYFVEQISRVANMHGMQLDDRRCRIDEWRADPPVVIENFARAVNNGIKFIMFLTKQKMDDVHHTMKLQEARQGVPTQHLSLQIFNKATGDRGAMMVLGNLVLKTNLKLGGINHEIVVSPTLLRSNPSAKDFVSNMFPKNRMFIGLDVSHAGPMSFAERALNMPAKDPSVVGMSFTLSTITEVRGCYWMQEPRLQTIDRLGEYLLRALELYYATAKRLPDDIVIFRSGLSEGEFRKAIGEVKKAAEHAFPLMQAKNNKKTYDPSMSVIVIQLGSNYRLFQENVNPRDRAMDQNVPSGTTIDCKAVHPAYNEFVQVSQKAIQVSRGSVFLKGSPSSVMLFSSALSLSKWINLARCLDFNIAKMN
;
A
#
# COMPACT_ATOMS: atom_id res chain seq x y z
N MET A 1 -10.47 35.62 23.05
CA MET A 1 -10.75 34.34 22.36
C MET A 1 -10.35 34.39 20.89
N ASP A 2 -10.49 35.55 20.22
CA ASP A 2 -10.00 35.74 18.86
C ASP A 2 -8.48 35.95 18.76
N ASP A 3 -7.83 36.57 19.77
CA ASP A 3 -6.37 36.68 19.81
C ASP A 3 -5.67 35.32 19.95
N MET A 4 -6.26 34.39 20.71
CA MET A 4 -5.73 33.03 20.89
C MET A 4 -5.87 32.19 19.61
N LYS A 5 -6.86 32.50 18.76
CA LYS A 5 -7.00 31.90 17.42
C LYS A 5 -6.00 32.49 16.44
N MET A 6 -5.76 33.79 16.48
CA MET A 6 -4.78 34.48 15.64
C MET A 6 -3.35 34.00 15.93
N VAL A 7 -2.97 33.86 17.19
CA VAL A 7 -1.65 33.31 17.59
C VAL A 7 -1.52 31.84 17.18
N SER A 8 -2.56 31.02 17.35
CA SER A 8 -2.57 29.63 16.87
C SER A 8 -2.47 29.51 15.35
N GLN A 9 -3.03 30.47 14.62
CA GLN A 9 -3.05 30.47 13.15
C GLN A 9 -1.73 30.99 12.57
N ALA A 10 -1.11 31.98 13.21
CA ALA A 10 0.24 32.44 12.92
C ALA A 10 1.28 31.35 13.17
N ALA A 11 1.24 30.68 14.32
CA ALA A 11 2.14 29.55 14.62
C ALA A 11 1.97 28.37 13.64
N LYS A 12 0.74 28.12 13.15
CA LYS A 12 0.48 27.12 12.11
C LYS A 12 0.98 27.54 10.73
N MET A 13 0.94 28.82 10.40
CA MET A 13 1.49 29.35 9.15
C MET A 13 3.01 29.31 9.17
N GLU A 14 3.63 29.73 10.27
CA GLU A 14 5.07 29.69 10.47
C GLU A 14 5.61 28.26 10.43
N ALA A 15 4.97 27.32 11.12
CA ALA A 15 5.30 25.89 11.03
C ALA A 15 5.06 25.31 9.63
N ALA A 16 4.08 25.82 8.86
CA ALA A 16 3.84 25.39 7.48
C ALA A 16 4.88 25.94 6.51
N ASP A 17 5.34 27.17 6.72
CA ASP A 17 6.39 27.80 5.92
C ASP A 17 7.79 27.23 6.24
N GLU A 18 8.09 26.97 7.52
CA GLU A 18 9.28 26.19 7.92
C GLU A 18 9.24 24.79 7.30
N LYS A 19 8.09 24.12 7.33
CA LYS A 19 7.92 22.82 6.67
C LYS A 19 8.10 22.92 5.16
N LYS A 20 7.62 23.99 4.52
CA LYS A 20 7.80 24.19 3.08
C LYS A 20 9.27 24.43 2.73
N ARG A 21 9.96 25.31 3.46
CA ARG A 21 11.41 25.54 3.33
C ARG A 21 12.21 24.27 3.59
N PHE A 22 11.86 23.52 4.63
CA PHE A 22 12.45 22.23 4.95
C PHE A 22 12.30 21.23 3.79
N MET A 23 11.13 21.21 3.14
CA MET A 23 10.86 20.37 1.98
C MET A 23 11.59 20.83 0.71
N GLU A 24 11.83 22.14 0.55
CA GLU A 24 12.61 22.71 -0.54
C GLU A 24 14.12 22.44 -0.37
N GLU A 25 14.65 22.55 0.86
CA GLU A 25 16.04 22.17 1.17
C GLU A 25 16.33 20.69 0.92
N LEU A 26 15.38 19.80 1.24
CA LEU A 26 15.51 18.36 0.98
C LEU A 26 15.52 18.01 -0.52
N ALA A 27 15.07 18.91 -1.40
CA ALA A 27 15.04 18.69 -2.85
C ALA A 27 16.39 18.99 -3.54
N VAL A 28 17.34 19.62 -2.83
CA VAL A 28 18.65 20.06 -3.36
C VAL A 28 19.65 18.89 -3.49
N TYR A 29 19.37 17.74 -2.88
CA TYR A 29 20.29 16.60 -2.92
C TYR A 29 20.27 15.89 -4.29
N THR A 30 21.47 15.73 -4.86
CA THR A 30 21.68 15.04 -6.13
C THR A 30 21.63 13.53 -5.95
N LEU A 31 21.10 12.84 -6.95
CA LEU A 31 21.15 11.39 -7.00
C LEU A 31 22.55 10.94 -7.41
N PRO A 32 23.03 9.78 -6.93
CA PRO A 32 24.33 9.26 -7.36
C PRO A 32 24.32 8.91 -8.83
N ALA A 33 25.48 9.02 -9.46
CA ALA A 33 25.68 8.58 -10.83
C ALA A 33 25.31 7.11 -11.00
N LYS A 34 24.80 6.77 -12.19
CA LYS A 34 24.47 5.39 -12.53
C LYS A 34 25.73 4.54 -12.64
N LEU A 35 25.73 3.43 -11.92
CA LEU A 35 26.74 2.39 -11.93
C LEU A 35 26.58 1.52 -13.19
N PRO A 36 27.68 0.94 -13.70
CA PRO A 36 27.59 -0.03 -14.77
C PRO A 36 26.80 -1.28 -14.35
N PRO A 37 26.26 -2.06 -15.31
CA PRO A 37 25.58 -3.32 -15.04
C PRO A 37 26.38 -4.24 -14.13
N ALA A 38 25.69 -5.02 -13.31
CA ALA A 38 26.36 -5.93 -12.41
C ALA A 38 26.89 -7.14 -13.18
N ARG A 39 28.21 -7.31 -13.12
CA ARG A 39 28.88 -8.56 -13.48
C ARG A 39 28.61 -9.59 -12.38
N LEU A 40 27.43 -10.19 -12.43
CA LEU A 40 26.97 -11.23 -11.52
C LEU A 40 27.34 -12.59 -12.11
N ASN A 41 28.27 -13.29 -11.47
CA ASN A 41 28.57 -14.66 -11.83
C ASN A 41 27.56 -15.57 -11.11
N ALA A 42 26.41 -15.77 -11.76
CA ALA A 42 25.36 -16.64 -11.28
C ALA A 42 25.57 -18.08 -11.77
N PRO A 43 25.29 -19.10 -10.94
CA PRO A 43 25.36 -20.51 -11.32
C PRO A 43 24.38 -20.88 -12.43
N GLN A 44 23.27 -20.14 -12.54
CA GLN A 44 22.23 -20.35 -13.52
C GLN A 44 21.76 -19.00 -14.07
N THR A 45 21.67 -18.93 -15.39
CA THR A 45 20.94 -17.88 -16.12
C THR A 45 19.65 -18.48 -16.68
N MET A 46 18.62 -17.66 -16.83
CA MET A 46 17.35 -18.05 -17.43
C MET A 46 16.71 -16.90 -18.18
N GLU A 47 16.01 -17.23 -19.25
CA GLU A 47 15.16 -16.27 -19.95
C GLU A 47 13.86 -16.08 -19.19
N CYS A 48 13.59 -14.82 -18.87
CA CYS A 48 12.41 -14.37 -18.15
C CYS A 48 11.61 -13.42 -19.04
N GLU A 49 10.34 -13.26 -18.71
CA GLU A 49 9.49 -12.20 -19.25
C GLU A 49 9.03 -11.28 -18.13
N VAL A 50 9.02 -9.98 -18.39
CA VAL A 50 8.40 -8.98 -17.50
C VAL A 50 7.00 -8.68 -18.00
N ASN A 51 6.09 -8.28 -17.10
CA ASN A 51 4.73 -7.83 -17.44
C ASN A 51 4.67 -6.48 -18.17
N ALA A 52 5.51 -6.28 -19.17
CA ALA A 52 5.59 -5.05 -19.92
C ALA A 52 5.75 -5.32 -21.41
N PHE A 53 5.33 -4.34 -22.20
CA PHE A 53 5.40 -4.33 -23.65
C PHE A 53 6.26 -3.16 -24.08
N GLU A 54 7.11 -3.37 -25.06
CA GLU A 54 7.93 -2.32 -25.63
C GLU A 54 7.04 -1.23 -26.26
N LEU A 55 7.41 0.03 -26.03
CA LEU A 55 6.83 1.21 -26.66
C LEU A 55 7.88 1.84 -27.56
N THR A 56 7.71 1.67 -28.87
CA THR A 56 8.57 2.29 -29.88
C THR A 56 7.98 3.65 -30.25
N ILE A 57 8.77 4.71 -30.09
CA ILE A 57 8.37 6.09 -30.45
C ILE A 57 9.02 6.42 -31.79
N ARG A 58 8.22 6.78 -32.79
CA ARG A 58 8.74 7.16 -34.11
C ARG A 58 9.55 8.47 -34.00
N PRO A 59 10.68 8.62 -34.73
CA PRO A 59 11.48 9.85 -34.71
C PRO A 59 10.71 11.10 -35.13
N THR A 60 9.63 10.95 -35.88
CA THR A 60 8.75 12.04 -36.32
C THR A 60 7.71 12.47 -35.28
N ALA A 61 7.64 11.78 -34.13
CA ALA A 61 6.68 12.11 -33.08
C ALA A 61 6.98 13.50 -32.50
N ASN A 62 5.96 14.35 -32.50
CA ASN A 62 6.01 15.68 -31.89
C ASN A 62 4.85 15.81 -30.92
N TRP A 63 5.12 16.14 -29.66
CA TRP A 63 4.08 16.27 -28.65
C TRP A 63 4.15 17.65 -27.99
N PHE A 64 3.00 18.29 -27.88
CA PHE A 64 2.84 19.63 -27.33
C PHE A 64 1.94 19.53 -26.10
N LYS A 65 2.41 20.02 -24.96
CA LYS A 65 1.72 19.93 -23.69
C LYS A 65 0.92 21.20 -23.44
N TYR A 66 -0.36 21.02 -23.17
CA TYR A 66 -1.29 22.09 -22.81
C TYR A 66 -1.95 21.79 -21.47
N ARG A 67 -2.24 22.86 -20.73
CA ARG A 67 -3.15 22.83 -19.60
C ARG A 67 -4.54 23.25 -20.06
N ILE A 68 -5.55 22.47 -19.67
CA ILE A 68 -6.95 22.77 -19.94
C ILE A 68 -7.70 22.95 -18.62
N ASP A 69 -8.38 24.09 -18.45
CA ASP A 69 -9.23 24.33 -17.28
C ASP A 69 -10.66 24.66 -17.77
N PHE A 70 -11.67 23.95 -17.24
CA PHE A 70 -13.09 24.22 -17.51
C PHE A 70 -13.69 24.97 -16.32
N ILE A 71 -14.16 26.19 -16.53
CA ILE A 71 -14.64 27.08 -15.48
C ILE A 71 -16.13 27.34 -15.67
N ALA A 72 -16.93 26.93 -14.69
CA ALA A 72 -18.33 27.31 -14.60
C ALA A 72 -18.44 28.72 -14.01
N SER A 73 -18.96 29.66 -14.79
CA SER A 73 -19.12 31.06 -14.39
C SER A 73 -20.39 31.24 -13.57
N LEU A 74 -20.25 31.87 -12.42
CA LEU A 74 -21.28 32.04 -11.39
C LEU A 74 -21.22 33.48 -10.88
N ASP A 75 -22.37 34.07 -10.50
CA ASP A 75 -22.49 35.48 -10.10
C ASP A 75 -21.47 35.94 -9.03
N ASN A 76 -21.08 35.04 -8.12
CA ASN A 76 -20.25 35.40 -6.95
C ASN A 76 -18.85 34.75 -6.93
N LYS A 77 -18.65 33.63 -7.64
CA LYS A 77 -17.36 32.88 -7.63
C LYS A 77 -17.32 31.78 -8.68
N ASP A 78 -16.37 31.87 -9.60
CA ASP A 78 -16.09 30.84 -10.60
C ASP A 78 -15.72 29.48 -9.97
N LYS A 79 -16.21 28.40 -10.60
CA LYS A 79 -15.95 27.02 -10.17
C LYS A 79 -15.20 26.25 -11.26
N ASP A 80 -13.99 25.83 -10.94
CA ASP A 80 -13.20 24.92 -11.79
C ASP A 80 -13.80 23.50 -11.75
N LEU A 81 -14.25 23.03 -12.91
CA LEU A 81 -14.86 21.72 -13.13
C LEU A 81 -13.84 20.60 -13.32
N THR A 82 -12.56 20.91 -13.55
CA THR A 82 -11.47 19.91 -13.59
C THR A 82 -11.05 19.48 -12.19
N LYS A 83 -11.31 20.34 -11.20
CA LYS A 83 -11.04 20.12 -9.78
C LYS A 83 -12.31 19.77 -9.02
N GLY A 84 -12.16 19.06 -7.92
CA GLY A 84 -13.31 18.74 -7.07
C GLY A 84 -13.02 17.63 -6.08
N MET A 85 -14.11 17.04 -5.57
CA MET A 85 -14.03 15.97 -4.57
C MET A 85 -13.19 14.79 -5.09
N LYS A 86 -12.39 14.21 -4.18
CA LYS A 86 -11.50 13.09 -4.46
C LYS A 86 -12.14 11.71 -4.24
N ASN A 87 -13.45 11.64 -3.94
CA ASN A 87 -14.12 10.35 -3.78
C ASN A 87 -14.31 9.66 -5.13
N ASP A 88 -14.30 8.32 -5.09
CA ASP A 88 -14.32 7.45 -6.27
C ASP A 88 -15.45 7.83 -7.24
N PHE A 89 -16.67 7.94 -6.74
CA PHE A 89 -17.85 8.25 -7.55
C PHE A 89 -17.80 9.67 -8.15
N ALA A 90 -17.50 10.69 -7.34
CA ALA A 90 -17.45 12.08 -7.80
C ALA A 90 -16.29 12.34 -8.76
N LYS A 91 -15.13 11.70 -8.55
CA LYS A 91 -14.00 11.77 -9.48
C LYS A 91 -14.39 11.19 -10.83
N PHE A 92 -15.05 10.04 -10.84
CA PHE A 92 -15.53 9.41 -12.06
C PHE A 92 -16.53 10.29 -12.82
N GLN A 93 -17.54 10.84 -12.13
CA GLN A 93 -18.51 11.77 -12.75
C GLN A 93 -17.84 13.03 -13.32
N ARG A 94 -16.83 13.55 -12.62
CA ARG A 94 -16.06 14.71 -13.07
C ARG A 94 -15.29 14.42 -14.35
N MET A 95 -14.58 13.30 -14.42
CA MET A 95 -13.82 12.91 -15.62
C MET A 95 -14.74 12.81 -16.84
N ARG A 96 -15.92 12.19 -16.70
CA ARG A 96 -16.92 12.12 -17.78
C ARG A 96 -17.46 13.48 -18.19
N ALA A 97 -17.67 14.39 -17.22
CA ALA A 97 -18.11 15.75 -17.51
C ALA A 97 -17.04 16.54 -18.27
N VAL A 98 -15.77 16.45 -17.85
CA VAL A 98 -14.64 17.10 -18.53
C VAL A 98 -14.49 16.56 -19.96
N GLU A 99 -14.56 15.25 -20.16
CA GLU A 99 -14.48 14.64 -21.49
C GLU A 99 -15.67 15.04 -22.38
N SER A 100 -16.88 15.10 -21.82
CA SER A 100 -18.08 15.59 -22.52
C SER A 100 -17.94 17.05 -22.93
N LEU A 101 -17.36 17.89 -22.06
CA LEU A 101 -17.10 19.29 -22.35
C LEU A 101 -16.05 19.42 -23.46
N LEU A 102 -14.93 18.71 -23.37
CA LEU A 102 -13.90 18.73 -24.41
C LEU A 102 -14.48 18.37 -25.79
N LYS A 103 -15.29 17.30 -25.87
CA LYS A 103 -15.99 16.90 -27.11
C LYS A 103 -16.92 18.00 -27.63
N LEU A 104 -17.61 18.72 -26.76
CA LEU A 104 -18.50 19.83 -27.11
C LEU A 104 -17.73 21.04 -27.65
N PHE A 105 -16.65 21.44 -26.98
CA PHE A 105 -15.83 22.59 -27.37
C PHE A 105 -15.13 22.35 -28.70
N ILE A 106 -14.54 21.17 -28.91
CA ILE A 106 -13.95 20.81 -30.22
C ILE A 106 -15.01 20.87 -31.34
N LYS A 107 -16.24 20.43 -31.07
CA LYS A 107 -17.32 20.47 -32.07
C LYS A 107 -17.77 21.90 -32.39
N LYS A 108 -17.81 22.80 -31.39
CA LYS A 108 -18.25 24.20 -31.58
C LYS A 108 -17.17 25.11 -32.16
N PHE A 109 -15.90 24.82 -31.89
CA PHE A 109 -14.76 25.66 -32.29
C PHE A 109 -13.73 24.86 -33.10
N PRO A 110 -14.11 24.27 -34.25
CA PRO A 110 -13.22 23.38 -35.01
C PRO A 110 -11.95 24.06 -35.55
N ALA A 111 -11.94 25.39 -35.66
CA ALA A 111 -10.77 26.14 -36.12
C ALA A 111 -9.63 26.23 -35.08
N GLU A 112 -9.93 26.01 -33.80
CA GLU A 112 -8.96 26.13 -32.69
C GLU A 112 -8.31 24.79 -32.32
N PHE A 113 -8.83 23.68 -32.87
CA PHE A 113 -8.40 22.32 -32.55
C PHE A 113 -8.08 21.53 -33.82
N PRO A 114 -7.31 20.43 -33.73
CA PRO A 114 -7.07 19.55 -34.86
C PRO A 114 -8.38 18.95 -35.39
N SER A 115 -8.48 18.81 -36.71
CA SER A 115 -9.65 18.23 -37.38
C SER A 115 -9.90 16.77 -36.95
N ASP A 116 -8.82 16.01 -36.77
CA ASP A 116 -8.84 14.67 -36.19
C ASP A 116 -8.65 14.74 -34.66
N LYS A 117 -9.68 14.34 -33.90
CA LYS A 117 -9.66 14.28 -32.43
C LYS A 117 -8.64 13.29 -31.88
N CYS A 118 -8.19 12.34 -32.70
CA CYS A 118 -7.15 11.37 -32.32
C CYS A 118 -5.76 12.02 -32.28
N GLN A 119 -5.60 13.24 -32.80
CA GLN A 119 -4.39 14.06 -32.66
C GLN A 119 -4.20 14.65 -31.26
N MET A 120 -5.07 14.33 -30.31
CA MET A 120 -4.98 14.80 -28.93
C MET A 120 -5.26 13.68 -27.95
N ALA A 121 -4.56 13.70 -26.83
CA ALA A 121 -4.76 12.85 -25.66
C ALA A 121 -5.04 13.69 -24.41
N THR A 122 -5.87 13.18 -23.49
CA THR A 122 -6.17 13.88 -22.23
C THR A 122 -6.25 12.90 -21.06
N ASP A 123 -5.96 13.42 -19.86
CA ASP A 123 -6.18 12.72 -18.59
C ASP A 123 -7.62 12.88 -18.05
N ALA A 124 -8.49 13.53 -18.82
CA ALA A 124 -9.84 13.97 -18.42
C ALA A 124 -9.84 14.76 -17.10
N ALA A 125 -8.77 15.51 -16.86
CA ALA A 125 -8.66 16.50 -15.81
C ALA A 125 -8.16 17.81 -16.42
N ASN A 126 -6.88 18.14 -16.22
CA ASN A 126 -6.33 19.43 -16.63
C ASN A 126 -5.14 19.33 -17.59
N MET A 127 -4.81 18.13 -18.06
CA MET A 127 -3.70 17.92 -19.00
C MET A 127 -4.20 17.46 -20.35
N MET A 128 -3.64 18.06 -21.39
CA MET A 128 -3.83 17.67 -22.78
C MET A 128 -2.48 17.59 -23.49
N ILE A 129 -2.26 16.52 -24.23
CA ILE A 129 -1.12 16.35 -25.11
C ILE A 129 -1.65 16.38 -26.55
N SER A 130 -1.20 17.35 -27.34
CA SER A 130 -1.51 17.44 -28.76
C SER A 130 -0.34 16.92 -29.58
N PHE A 131 -0.60 16.24 -30.69
CA PHE A 131 0.43 15.72 -31.60
C PHE A 131 0.73 16.69 -32.75
N VAL A 132 -0.06 17.76 -32.82
CA VAL A 132 0.16 18.92 -33.68
C VAL A 132 0.11 20.18 -32.83
N GLU A 133 0.84 21.21 -33.21
CA GLU A 133 0.78 22.50 -32.53
C GLU A 133 -0.60 23.13 -32.74
N LEU A 134 -1.18 23.70 -31.69
CA LEU A 134 -2.46 24.39 -31.81
C LEU A 134 -2.24 25.76 -32.48
N PRO A 135 -3.23 26.30 -33.21
CA PRO A 135 -3.08 27.59 -33.90
C PRO A 135 -2.74 28.77 -32.98
N LYS A 136 -3.12 28.67 -31.70
CA LYS A 136 -2.85 29.67 -30.66
C LYS A 136 -2.24 28.98 -29.45
N ALA A 137 -1.23 29.61 -28.86
CA ALA A 137 -0.59 29.11 -27.64
C ALA A 137 -1.57 29.14 -26.45
N ASP A 138 -2.20 30.29 -26.21
CA ASP A 138 -3.13 30.51 -25.12
C ASP A 138 -4.44 31.09 -25.65
N PHE A 139 -5.58 30.51 -25.25
CA PHE A 139 -6.89 31.01 -25.66
C PHE A 139 -7.99 30.60 -24.68
N SER A 140 -9.12 31.31 -24.74
CA SER A 140 -10.31 31.02 -23.95
C SER A 140 -11.54 30.97 -24.84
N LEU A 141 -12.38 29.96 -24.63
CA LEU A 141 -13.62 29.74 -25.38
C LEU A 141 -14.78 29.67 -24.41
N GLU A 142 -15.96 30.09 -24.82
CA GLU A 142 -17.14 30.13 -23.96
C GLU A 142 -18.34 29.45 -24.59
N VAL A 143 -19.10 28.71 -23.78
CA VAL A 143 -20.35 28.09 -24.19
C VAL A 143 -21.44 28.40 -23.15
N PRO A 144 -22.55 29.04 -23.54
CA PRO A 144 -23.72 29.23 -22.67
C PRO A 144 -24.29 27.89 -22.18
N VAL A 145 -24.77 27.82 -20.93
CA VAL A 145 -25.25 26.56 -20.32
C VAL A 145 -26.44 25.94 -21.06
N GLU A 146 -27.28 26.76 -21.69
CA GLU A 146 -28.38 26.33 -22.58
C GLU A 146 -27.92 25.44 -23.74
N ASN A 147 -26.69 25.66 -24.22
CA ASN A 147 -26.10 24.90 -25.33
C ASN A 147 -25.39 23.61 -24.88
N ILE A 148 -25.42 23.30 -23.58
CA ILE A 148 -24.83 22.09 -23.03
C ILE A 148 -25.95 21.05 -22.88
N ALA A 149 -26.01 20.06 -23.77
CA ALA A 149 -27.04 19.02 -23.69
C ALA A 149 -26.70 17.91 -22.66
N SER A 150 -25.42 17.66 -22.39
CA SER A 150 -24.97 16.52 -21.57
C SER A 150 -25.50 16.57 -20.14
N ALA A 151 -26.31 15.58 -19.77
CA ALA A 151 -26.86 15.43 -18.42
C ALA A 151 -25.75 15.29 -17.36
N THR A 152 -24.66 14.60 -17.69
CA THR A 152 -23.49 14.44 -16.81
C THR A 152 -22.84 15.78 -16.50
N VAL A 153 -22.72 16.66 -17.48
CA VAL A 153 -22.19 18.02 -17.29
C VAL A 153 -23.17 18.85 -16.47
N LYS A 154 -24.45 18.87 -16.85
CA LYS A 154 -25.50 19.61 -16.12
C LYS A 154 -25.54 19.24 -14.63
N ALA A 155 -25.33 17.97 -14.28
CA ALA A 155 -25.27 17.51 -12.90
C ALA A 155 -24.09 18.10 -12.08
N GLN A 156 -23.04 18.59 -12.73
CA GLN A 156 -21.88 19.26 -12.08
C GLN A 156 -22.05 20.78 -11.95
N LEU A 157 -22.99 21.36 -12.72
CA LEU A 157 -23.25 22.78 -12.76
C LEU A 157 -24.25 23.20 -11.68
N SER A 158 -24.09 24.42 -11.18
CA SER A 158 -25.09 25.01 -10.29
C SER A 158 -26.24 25.59 -11.12
N LYS A 159 -27.43 25.72 -10.53
CA LYS A 159 -28.57 26.39 -11.17
C LYS A 159 -28.30 27.86 -11.53
N LYS A 160 -27.30 28.50 -10.90
CA LYS A 160 -26.88 29.87 -11.16
C LYS A 160 -25.78 29.99 -12.22
N CYS A 161 -25.36 28.87 -12.80
CA CYS A 161 -24.32 28.89 -13.82
C CYS A 161 -24.89 29.44 -15.13
N THR A 162 -24.25 30.46 -15.69
CA THR A 162 -24.69 31.10 -16.95
C THR A 162 -23.94 30.55 -18.16
N LYS A 163 -22.62 30.38 -18.03
CA LYS A 163 -21.73 29.87 -19.08
C LYS A 163 -20.61 28.99 -18.52
N VAL A 164 -20.02 28.18 -19.39
CA VAL A 164 -18.79 27.44 -19.13
C VAL A 164 -17.68 27.99 -20.03
N ILE A 165 -16.52 28.28 -19.44
CA ILE A 165 -15.34 28.82 -20.10
C ILE A 165 -14.27 27.73 -20.14
N MET A 166 -13.74 27.40 -21.31
CA MET A 166 -12.56 26.55 -21.48
C MET A 166 -11.34 27.45 -21.65
N LYS A 167 -10.37 27.34 -20.74
CA LYS A 167 -9.06 27.99 -20.85
C LYS A 167 -8.04 26.96 -21.31
N VAL A 168 -7.30 27.27 -22.37
CA VAL A 168 -6.19 26.47 -22.88
C VAL A 168 -4.93 27.29 -22.74
N GLN A 169 -3.89 26.69 -22.15
CA GLN A 169 -2.60 27.31 -21.96
C GLN A 169 -1.50 26.39 -22.47
N PHE A 170 -0.63 26.88 -23.34
CA PHE A 170 0.57 26.17 -23.76
C PHE A 170 1.56 26.09 -22.59
N ILE A 171 2.07 24.89 -22.33
CA ILE A 171 3.04 24.66 -21.27
C ILE A 171 4.43 24.52 -21.86
N ASP A 172 4.62 23.54 -22.74
CA ASP A 172 5.90 23.28 -23.38
C ASP A 172 5.77 22.28 -24.54
N LYS A 173 6.78 22.22 -25.42
CA LYS A 173 6.99 21.10 -26.34
C LYS A 173 7.67 19.97 -25.56
N VAL A 174 7.08 18.77 -25.57
CA VAL A 174 7.65 17.64 -24.84
C VAL A 174 8.97 17.24 -25.50
N ASN A 175 10.07 17.41 -24.77
CA ASN A 175 11.37 16.89 -25.17
C ASN A 175 11.41 15.39 -24.93
N ILE A 176 11.23 14.59 -25.99
CA ILE A 176 11.17 13.13 -25.91
C ILE A 176 12.57 12.58 -25.62
N LYS A 177 12.89 12.47 -24.34
CA LYS A 177 14.13 11.88 -23.83
C LYS A 177 13.85 10.54 -23.16
N LEU A 178 14.61 9.52 -23.54
CA LEU A 178 14.68 8.21 -22.88
C LEU A 178 15.98 8.04 -22.09
N GLU A 179 16.71 9.15 -21.93
CA GLU A 179 17.99 9.22 -21.24
C GLU A 179 18.23 10.54 -20.53
N GLY A 180 19.31 10.58 -19.75
CA GLY A 180 19.71 11.74 -18.98
C GLY A 180 19.25 11.66 -17.54
N GLU A 181 19.10 12.82 -16.92
CA GLU A 181 18.63 12.92 -15.55
C GLU A 181 17.16 12.49 -15.43
N SER A 182 16.77 12.03 -14.24
CA SER A 182 15.41 11.55 -13.96
C SER A 182 14.32 12.58 -14.29
N GLU A 183 14.60 13.88 -14.19
CA GLU A 183 13.62 14.93 -14.48
C GLU A 183 13.34 15.09 -15.97
N GLU A 184 14.36 14.93 -16.80
CA GLU A 184 14.22 14.99 -18.26
C GLU A 184 13.36 13.83 -18.77
N ILE A 185 13.61 12.63 -18.24
CA ILE A 185 12.88 11.41 -18.58
C ILE A 185 11.40 11.49 -18.13
N ARG A 186 11.14 12.16 -16.99
CA ARG A 186 9.81 12.26 -16.39
C ARG A 186 8.80 12.98 -17.31
N GLY A 187 9.25 13.96 -18.08
CA GLY A 187 8.42 14.67 -19.07
C GLY A 187 7.85 13.70 -20.11
N THR A 188 8.72 12.88 -20.71
CA THR A 188 8.36 11.82 -21.65
C THR A 188 7.41 10.80 -21.02
N GLN A 189 7.74 10.32 -19.83
CA GLN A 189 6.94 9.32 -19.13
C GLN A 189 5.52 9.82 -18.83
N GLN A 190 5.37 11.06 -18.36
CA GLN A 190 4.06 11.66 -18.12
C GLN A 190 3.24 11.78 -19.41
N ALA A 191 3.86 12.20 -20.53
CA ALA A 191 3.16 12.30 -21.80
C ALA A 191 2.66 10.91 -22.27
N LEU A 192 3.53 9.90 -22.22
CA LEU A 192 3.17 8.52 -22.55
C LEU A 192 2.06 7.97 -21.66
N GLU A 193 2.04 8.31 -20.36
CA GLU A 193 0.97 7.91 -19.45
C GLU A 193 -0.39 8.44 -19.89
N VAL A 194 -0.46 9.72 -20.27
CA VAL A 194 -1.68 10.38 -20.76
C VAL A 194 -2.11 9.78 -22.11
N ILE A 195 -1.18 9.67 -23.06
CA ILE A 195 -1.45 9.13 -24.41
C ILE A 195 -2.04 7.72 -24.33
N THR A 196 -1.38 6.83 -23.60
CA THR A 196 -1.80 5.42 -23.50
C THR A 196 -3.07 5.19 -22.67
N SER A 197 -3.59 6.21 -21.98
CA SER A 197 -4.84 6.11 -21.20
C SER A 197 -6.02 6.83 -21.84
N SER A 198 -5.77 7.74 -22.78
CA SER A 198 -6.78 8.63 -23.33
C SER A 198 -7.98 7.87 -23.92
N ASP A 199 -7.76 6.87 -24.76
CA ASP A 199 -8.87 6.14 -25.38
C ASP A 199 -9.65 5.26 -24.38
N ILE A 200 -8.99 4.68 -23.37
CA ILE A 200 -9.67 3.95 -22.29
C ILE A 200 -10.60 4.90 -21.51
N ILE A 201 -10.14 6.13 -21.25
CA ILE A 201 -10.94 7.15 -20.55
C ILE A 201 -12.12 7.58 -21.43
N ARG A 202 -11.89 7.77 -22.74
CA ARG A 202 -12.89 8.21 -23.72
C ARG A 202 -14.01 7.21 -23.97
N SER A 203 -13.72 5.92 -23.87
CA SER A 203 -14.71 4.85 -24.08
C SER A 203 -15.77 4.82 -22.98
N GLU A 204 -15.43 5.31 -21.79
CA GLU A 204 -16.26 5.25 -20.59
C GLU A 204 -16.63 3.84 -20.13
N ASP A 205 -15.99 2.78 -20.63
CA ASP A 205 -16.27 1.37 -20.27
C ASP A 205 -15.61 0.95 -18.96
N TYR A 206 -14.72 1.80 -18.42
CA TYR A 206 -13.93 1.52 -17.24
C TYR A 206 -14.20 2.54 -16.12
N PHE A 207 -14.25 2.04 -14.88
CA PHE A 207 -14.00 2.86 -13.69
C PHE A 207 -12.50 3.11 -13.57
N VAL A 208 -12.11 4.40 -13.53
CA VAL A 208 -10.71 4.83 -13.55
C VAL A 208 -10.30 5.38 -12.18
N PHE A 209 -9.32 4.73 -11.56
CA PHE A 209 -8.75 5.11 -10.26
C PHE A 209 -7.26 5.37 -10.38
N ALA A 210 -6.90 6.58 -10.81
CA ALA A 210 -5.53 6.93 -11.20
C ALA A 210 -5.08 6.04 -12.36
N ASN A 211 -4.09 5.19 -12.16
CA ASN A 211 -3.54 4.26 -13.14
C ASN A 211 -4.24 2.88 -13.13
N LYS A 212 -5.33 2.71 -12.37
CA LYS A 212 -6.09 1.45 -12.27
C LYS A 212 -7.42 1.55 -13.03
N PHE A 213 -7.71 0.52 -13.82
CA PHE A 213 -8.86 0.45 -14.71
C PHE A 213 -9.65 -0.83 -14.41
N PHE A 214 -10.94 -0.68 -14.08
CA PHE A 214 -11.85 -1.79 -13.81
C PHE A 214 -13.08 -1.69 -14.72
N PRO A 215 -13.46 -2.74 -15.46
CA PRO A 215 -14.65 -2.70 -16.32
C PRO A 215 -15.92 -2.32 -15.55
N ARG A 216 -16.77 -1.50 -16.16
CA ARG A 216 -18.08 -1.09 -15.60
C ARG A 216 -19.15 -2.16 -15.72
N GLY A 217 -19.01 -3.05 -16.70
CA GLY A 217 -19.90 -4.19 -16.91
C GLY A 217 -20.06 -5.06 -15.66
N ARG A 218 -21.12 -5.87 -15.64
CA ARG A 218 -21.37 -6.89 -14.60
C ARG A 218 -20.58 -8.18 -14.87
N ASP A 219 -20.13 -8.35 -16.10
CA ASP A 219 -19.56 -9.61 -16.56
C ASP A 219 -18.27 -9.94 -15.83
N GLY A 220 -18.25 -11.09 -15.17
CA GLY A 220 -17.10 -11.56 -14.39
C GLY A 220 -17.04 -11.04 -12.95
N ASP A 221 -18.04 -10.29 -12.47
CA ASP A 221 -18.12 -9.89 -11.06
C ASP A 221 -18.33 -11.10 -10.15
N GLN A 222 -17.44 -11.27 -9.17
CA GLN A 222 -17.55 -12.37 -8.20
C GLN A 222 -18.20 -11.89 -6.92
N GLN A 223 -19.29 -12.54 -6.53
CA GLN A 223 -20.05 -12.24 -5.32
C GLN A 223 -19.30 -12.70 -4.08
N ILE A 224 -19.18 -11.83 -3.06
CA ILE A 224 -18.48 -12.13 -1.80
C ILE A 224 -19.35 -11.90 -0.55
N GLY A 225 -20.65 -11.64 -0.74
CA GLY A 225 -21.60 -11.33 0.33
C GLY A 225 -21.40 -9.92 0.92
N GLU A 226 -22.19 -9.60 1.94
CA GLU A 226 -22.24 -8.28 2.58
C GLU A 226 -22.52 -7.14 1.57
N GLY A 227 -23.29 -7.42 0.50
CA GLY A 227 -23.59 -6.48 -0.57
C GLY A 227 -22.36 -6.02 -1.38
N LYS A 228 -21.31 -6.84 -1.43
CA LYS A 228 -20.03 -6.52 -2.08
C LYS A 228 -19.68 -7.54 -3.16
N CYS A 229 -18.98 -7.11 -4.20
CA CYS A 229 -18.47 -7.98 -5.26
C CYS A 229 -16.99 -7.69 -5.53
N VAL A 230 -16.29 -8.61 -6.17
CA VAL A 230 -14.91 -8.43 -6.64
C VAL A 230 -14.93 -8.19 -8.13
N LYS A 231 -14.32 -7.08 -8.54
CA LYS A 231 -14.04 -6.79 -9.95
C LYS A 231 -12.58 -7.05 -10.26
N THR A 232 -12.33 -7.69 -11.39
CA THR A 232 -10.99 -7.79 -11.98
C THR A 232 -10.76 -6.65 -12.96
N GLY A 233 -9.52 -6.21 -13.07
CA GLY A 233 -9.09 -5.14 -13.95
C GLY A 233 -7.58 -5.13 -14.03
N PHE A 234 -6.98 -3.99 -14.33
CA PHE A 234 -5.54 -3.87 -14.45
C PHE A 234 -5.03 -2.51 -13.96
N GLU A 235 -3.78 -2.49 -13.55
CA GLU A 235 -2.99 -1.27 -13.32
C GLU A 235 -2.03 -1.10 -14.50
N LYS A 236 -2.00 0.10 -15.08
CA LYS A 236 -1.21 0.45 -16.26
C LYS A 236 -0.19 1.52 -15.90
N ASN A 237 1.09 1.26 -16.13
CA ASN A 237 2.16 2.25 -15.95
C ASN A 237 3.00 2.35 -17.21
N VAL A 238 3.67 3.49 -17.37
CA VAL A 238 4.76 3.62 -18.33
C VAL A 238 6.04 3.75 -17.53
N ARG A 239 7.06 2.99 -17.92
CA ARG A 239 8.42 3.14 -17.39
C ARG A 239 9.38 3.36 -18.54
N ILE A 240 10.48 4.03 -18.27
CA ILE A 240 11.61 4.07 -19.20
C ILE A 240 12.64 3.07 -18.70
N SER A 241 13.17 2.30 -19.64
CA SER A 241 14.14 1.27 -19.40
C SER A 241 15.34 1.44 -20.32
N ALA A 242 16.50 0.99 -19.87
CA ALA A 242 17.67 0.87 -20.71
C ALA A 242 18.34 -0.48 -20.50
N ASP A 243 18.87 -1.04 -21.58
CA ASP A 243 19.93 -2.03 -21.50
C ASP A 243 21.29 -1.32 -21.47
N PRO A 244 22.00 -1.29 -20.33
CA PRO A 244 23.30 -0.64 -20.29
C PRO A 244 24.42 -1.52 -20.87
N SER A 245 24.11 -2.76 -21.29
CA SER A 245 25.04 -3.65 -22.00
C SER A 245 24.92 -3.57 -23.52
N ALA A 246 23.87 -2.94 -24.04
CA ALA A 246 23.72 -2.59 -25.44
C ALA A 246 24.11 -1.12 -25.66
N GLY A 247 24.48 -0.75 -26.89
CA GLY A 247 24.82 0.65 -27.23
C GLY A 247 23.64 1.61 -27.05
N VAL A 248 23.86 2.89 -27.36
CA VAL A 248 22.85 3.98 -27.23
C VAL A 248 21.50 3.67 -27.88
N HIS A 249 21.45 2.73 -28.82
CA HIS A 249 20.29 2.32 -29.61
C HIS A 249 19.27 1.39 -28.91
N ASP A 250 19.49 0.94 -27.67
CA ASP A 250 18.60 -0.04 -26.99
C ASP A 250 17.89 0.52 -25.74
N ARG A 251 17.60 1.82 -25.74
CA ARG A 251 16.75 2.49 -24.72
C ARG A 251 15.31 2.49 -25.17
N MET A 252 14.41 2.14 -24.27
CA MET A 252 13.02 1.93 -24.62
C MET A 252 12.07 2.43 -23.54
N ALA A 253 10.91 2.91 -23.97
CA ALA A 253 9.77 3.02 -23.09
C ALA A 253 9.08 1.65 -23.00
N MET A 254 8.47 1.34 -21.87
CA MET A 254 7.75 0.10 -21.64
C MET A 254 6.38 0.38 -21.03
N LEU A 255 5.33 -0.18 -21.64
CA LEU A 255 3.97 -0.20 -21.11
C LEU A 255 3.80 -1.39 -20.20
N GLN A 256 3.76 -1.15 -18.89
CA GLN A 256 3.58 -2.18 -17.88
C GLN A 256 2.09 -2.38 -17.57
N ILE A 257 1.63 -3.63 -17.61
CA ILE A 257 0.25 -4.03 -17.29
C ILE A 257 0.30 -5.06 -16.16
N ASP A 258 -0.35 -4.78 -15.04
CA ASP A 258 -0.48 -5.71 -13.91
C ASP A 258 -1.94 -5.98 -13.61
N ALA A 259 -2.36 -7.24 -13.62
CA ALA A 259 -3.75 -7.60 -13.34
C ALA A 259 -4.08 -7.35 -11.86
N LYS A 260 -5.23 -6.72 -11.60
CA LYS A 260 -5.70 -6.37 -10.26
C LYS A 260 -7.10 -6.91 -10.00
N ALA A 261 -7.38 -7.23 -8.75
CA ALA A 261 -8.73 -7.44 -8.25
C ALA A 261 -9.00 -6.48 -7.09
N SER A 262 -10.21 -5.94 -7.02
CA SER A 262 -10.60 -5.01 -5.96
C SER A 262 -12.08 -5.23 -5.59
N PRO A 263 -12.43 -5.12 -4.29
CA PRO A 263 -13.81 -5.19 -3.86
C PRO A 263 -14.55 -3.89 -4.17
N PHE A 264 -15.77 -4.00 -4.67
CA PHE A 264 -16.71 -2.92 -4.97
C PHE A 264 -18.02 -3.15 -4.23
N PHE A 265 -18.72 -2.06 -3.92
CA PHE A 265 -20.11 -2.13 -3.49
C PHE A 265 -20.99 -2.51 -4.67
N GLN A 266 -21.96 -3.39 -4.41
CA GLN A 266 -22.96 -3.74 -5.38
C GLN A 266 -24.03 -2.66 -5.48
N GLU A 267 -24.69 -2.64 -6.63
CA GLU A 267 -25.88 -1.84 -6.82
C GLU A 267 -27.05 -2.48 -6.11
N ALA A 268 -27.60 -1.80 -5.12
CA ALA A 268 -28.73 -2.27 -4.33
C ALA A 268 -29.48 -1.08 -3.73
N LYS A 269 -30.72 -1.30 -3.29
CA LYS A 269 -31.36 -0.34 -2.38
C LYS A 269 -30.57 -0.33 -1.08
N LEU A 270 -30.40 0.84 -0.49
CA LEU A 270 -29.62 0.99 0.74
C LEU A 270 -30.23 0.19 1.90
N VAL A 271 -31.56 0.08 1.96
CA VAL A 271 -32.26 -0.76 2.94
C VAL A 271 -31.91 -2.24 2.82
N ASP A 272 -31.88 -2.79 1.60
CA ASP A 272 -31.54 -4.21 1.36
C ASP A 272 -30.08 -4.49 1.74
N TYR A 273 -29.18 -3.56 1.41
CA TYR A 273 -27.79 -3.61 1.86
C TYR A 273 -27.67 -3.64 3.39
N CYS A 274 -28.45 -2.81 4.09
CA CYS A 274 -28.45 -2.77 5.55
C CYS A 274 -29.01 -4.07 6.17
N ILE A 275 -30.07 -4.64 5.57
CA ILE A 275 -30.65 -5.93 5.98
C ILE A 275 -29.59 -7.02 5.91
N GLU A 276 -28.86 -7.10 4.79
CA GLU A 276 -27.80 -8.10 4.59
C GLU A 276 -26.64 -7.94 5.59
N ILE A 277 -26.18 -6.70 5.82
CA ILE A 277 -25.06 -6.41 6.74
C ILE A 277 -25.40 -6.74 8.20
N VAL A 278 -26.63 -6.47 8.65
CA VAL A 278 -27.05 -6.78 10.02
C VAL A 278 -27.43 -8.26 10.16
N GLY A 279 -27.79 -8.93 9.07
CA GLY A 279 -28.18 -10.34 9.06
C GLY A 279 -29.64 -10.55 9.47
N VAL A 280 -30.52 -9.61 9.13
CA VAL A 280 -31.97 -9.68 9.40
C VAL A 280 -32.77 -10.03 8.15
N ARG A 281 -34.09 -10.25 8.29
CA ARG A 281 -34.95 -10.70 7.18
C ARG A 281 -35.86 -9.62 6.61
N SER A 282 -36.12 -8.54 7.36
CA SER A 282 -37.02 -7.48 6.94
C SER A 282 -36.54 -6.09 7.38
N ALA A 283 -37.10 -5.05 6.76
CA ALA A 283 -36.79 -3.67 7.11
C ALA A 283 -37.31 -3.25 8.50
N LYS A 284 -38.36 -3.91 8.99
CA LYS A 284 -38.86 -3.71 10.36
C LYS A 284 -37.93 -4.33 11.41
N ASP A 285 -37.43 -5.53 11.15
CA ASP A 285 -36.44 -6.17 12.01
C ASP A 285 -35.15 -5.35 12.05
N LEU A 286 -34.73 -4.81 10.90
CA LEU A 286 -33.59 -3.91 10.81
C LEU A 286 -33.76 -2.68 11.71
N GLU A 287 -34.90 -2.01 11.63
CA GLU A 287 -35.20 -0.84 12.47
C GLU A 287 -35.12 -1.19 13.95
N TRP A 288 -35.77 -2.28 14.36
CA TRP A 288 -35.76 -2.74 15.76
C TRP A 288 -34.34 -3.06 16.26
N GLU A 289 -33.57 -3.82 15.48
CA GLU A 289 -32.20 -4.22 15.84
C GLU A 289 -31.26 -3.01 15.96
N VAL A 290 -31.34 -2.05 15.03
CA VAL A 290 -30.46 -0.89 15.00
C VAL A 290 -30.78 0.11 16.12
N ILE A 291 -32.05 0.26 16.48
CA ILE A 291 -32.47 1.15 17.58
C ILE A 291 -32.10 0.56 18.93
N ASN A 292 -32.38 -0.73 19.14
CA ASN A 292 -32.27 -1.36 20.45
C ASN A 292 -30.89 -1.95 20.74
N LYS A 293 -30.08 -2.28 19.72
CA LYS A 293 -28.74 -2.86 19.90
C LYS A 293 -27.64 -1.92 19.39
N PRO A 294 -26.85 -1.29 20.29
CA PRO A 294 -25.77 -0.38 19.92
C PRO A 294 -24.75 -0.99 18.94
N PHE A 295 -24.44 -2.29 19.09
CA PHE A 295 -23.52 -3.01 18.21
C PHE A 295 -23.97 -3.02 16.73
N CYS A 296 -25.27 -3.24 16.47
CA CYS A 296 -25.84 -3.23 15.12
C CYS A 296 -25.74 -1.83 14.51
N ARG A 297 -26.06 -0.79 15.30
CA ARG A 297 -25.94 0.61 14.89
C ARG A 297 -24.50 1.00 14.57
N ASP A 298 -23.55 0.64 15.42
CA ASP A 298 -22.13 0.96 15.20
C ASP A 298 -21.56 0.22 13.99
N THR A 299 -22.01 -1.01 13.76
CA THR A 299 -21.68 -1.78 12.56
C THR A 299 -22.16 -1.08 11.29
N LEU A 300 -23.44 -0.69 11.23
CA LEU A 300 -23.96 0.04 10.07
C LEU A 300 -23.30 1.42 9.93
N LYS A 301 -23.11 2.16 11.03
CA LYS A 301 -22.45 3.46 11.01
C LYS A 301 -21.06 3.36 10.38
N ARG A 302 -20.30 2.32 10.71
CA ARG A 302 -18.98 2.05 10.12
C ARG A 302 -19.08 1.68 8.64
N GLN A 303 -20.02 0.82 8.24
CA GLN A 303 -20.16 0.37 6.84
C GLN A 303 -20.67 1.50 5.92
N LEU A 304 -21.61 2.32 6.40
CA LEU A 304 -22.28 3.36 5.61
C LEU A 304 -21.50 4.68 5.54
N LYS A 305 -20.67 5.01 6.54
CA LYS A 305 -19.90 6.26 6.55
C LYS A 305 -19.14 6.43 5.23
N ASP A 306 -19.22 7.62 4.62
CA ASP A 306 -18.60 8.02 3.36
C ASP A 306 -19.11 7.33 2.08
N LEU A 307 -20.16 6.49 2.15
CA LEU A 307 -20.80 6.00 0.94
C LEU A 307 -21.56 7.12 0.25
N VAL A 308 -21.44 7.17 -1.07
CA VAL A 308 -22.29 7.98 -1.93
C VAL A 308 -23.53 7.15 -2.23
N VAL A 309 -24.70 7.71 -2.01
CA VAL A 309 -26.00 7.11 -2.33
C VAL A 309 -26.84 8.09 -3.13
N THR A 310 -27.81 7.59 -3.88
CA THR A 310 -28.61 8.41 -4.80
C THR A 310 -30.07 8.35 -4.39
N THR A 311 -30.73 9.51 -4.31
CA THR A 311 -32.16 9.59 -3.96
C THR A 311 -33.04 8.99 -5.06
N THR A 312 -34.06 8.23 -4.69
CA THR A 312 -34.99 7.60 -5.64
C THR A 312 -36.30 8.37 -5.85
N HIS A 313 -36.71 9.17 -4.87
CA HIS A 313 -38.00 9.88 -4.85
C HIS A 313 -38.03 11.23 -5.60
N LEU A 314 -36.89 11.68 -6.13
CA LEU A 314 -36.77 12.96 -6.84
C LEU A 314 -36.68 12.73 -8.36
N THR A 315 -37.35 13.58 -9.15
CA THR A 315 -37.22 13.62 -10.61
C THR A 315 -35.77 13.87 -11.04
N ASN A 316 -35.09 14.79 -10.37
CA ASN A 316 -33.63 14.96 -10.47
C ASN A 316 -32.96 14.25 -9.31
N LYS A 317 -32.46 13.04 -9.56
CA LYS A 317 -31.75 12.23 -8.58
C LYS A 317 -30.54 12.99 -8.00
N ASN A 318 -30.50 13.14 -6.69
CA ASN A 318 -29.40 13.78 -5.98
C ASN A 318 -28.48 12.75 -5.35
N ASN A 319 -27.17 13.00 -5.42
CA ASN A 319 -26.18 12.20 -4.72
C ASN A 319 -25.96 12.76 -3.31
N VAL A 320 -25.96 11.87 -2.33
CA VAL A 320 -25.83 12.15 -0.90
C VAL A 320 -24.60 11.40 -0.38
N ILE A 321 -23.76 12.08 0.40
CA ILE A 321 -22.63 11.44 1.08
C ILE A 321 -23.02 11.16 2.53
N ILE A 322 -23.08 9.89 2.90
CA ILE A 322 -23.49 9.49 4.25
C ILE A 322 -22.39 9.85 5.25
N SER A 323 -22.73 10.65 6.26
CA SER A 323 -21.84 11.01 7.37
C SER A 323 -22.04 10.11 8.60
N GLY A 324 -23.19 9.46 8.71
CA GLY A 324 -23.56 8.59 9.81
C GLY A 324 -25.03 8.21 9.77
N ILE A 325 -25.49 7.56 10.84
CA ILE A 325 -26.88 7.13 11.05
C ILE A 325 -27.44 7.95 12.22
N HIS A 326 -28.70 8.36 12.11
CA HIS A 326 -29.38 9.07 13.19
C HIS A 326 -29.81 8.10 14.30
N ASN A 327 -29.93 8.60 15.53
CA ASN A 327 -30.27 7.76 16.69
C ASN A 327 -31.78 7.51 16.82
N GLU A 328 -32.59 8.36 16.21
CA GLU A 328 -34.06 8.28 16.27
C GLU A 328 -34.66 7.93 14.91
N THR A 329 -35.94 7.54 14.93
CA THR A 329 -36.70 7.18 13.72
C THR A 329 -37.22 8.42 13.01
N ALA A 330 -37.61 8.23 11.74
CA ALA A 330 -38.27 9.25 10.93
C ALA A 330 -39.52 9.84 11.60
N ALA A 331 -40.26 9.05 12.37
CA ALA A 331 -41.45 9.50 13.09
C ALA A 331 -41.15 10.41 14.30
N LYS A 332 -39.96 10.26 14.91
CA LYS A 332 -39.56 11.06 16.09
C LYS A 332 -38.64 12.24 15.73
N THR A 333 -37.93 12.13 14.61
CA THR A 333 -36.98 13.14 14.17
C THR A 333 -37.70 14.36 13.63
N MET A 334 -37.65 15.47 14.36
CA MET A 334 -38.24 16.76 13.96
C MET A 334 -37.23 17.63 13.22
N PHE A 335 -37.70 18.42 12.24
CA PHE A 335 -36.90 19.46 11.60
C PHE A 335 -37.75 20.69 11.27
N LYS A 336 -37.08 21.85 11.18
CA LYS A 336 -37.71 23.12 10.79
C LYS A 336 -37.74 23.27 9.28
N MET A 337 -38.93 23.51 8.74
CA MET A 337 -39.15 23.95 7.37
C MET A 337 -38.67 25.40 7.16
N ARG A 338 -38.58 25.81 5.88
CA ARG A 338 -38.20 27.19 5.52
C ARG A 338 -39.22 28.23 5.98
N ASP A 339 -40.48 27.83 6.12
CA ASP A 339 -41.58 28.67 6.62
C ASP A 339 -41.63 28.73 8.16
N GLY A 340 -40.69 28.06 8.86
CA GLY A 340 -40.62 28.03 10.32
C GLY A 340 -41.41 26.90 10.99
N THR A 341 -42.22 26.15 10.24
CA THR A 341 -43.02 25.03 10.76
C THR A 341 -42.12 23.87 11.18
N GLU A 342 -42.36 23.27 12.34
CA GLU A 342 -41.72 22.02 12.74
C GLU A 342 -42.58 20.83 12.34
N MET A 343 -41.97 19.83 11.70
CA MET A 343 -42.65 18.57 11.40
C MET A 343 -41.67 17.40 11.47
N SER A 344 -42.21 16.18 11.62
CA SER A 344 -41.39 14.98 11.60
C SER A 344 -40.90 14.66 10.18
N VAL A 345 -39.79 13.93 10.07
CA VAL A 345 -39.32 13.45 8.77
C VAL A 345 -40.35 12.53 8.12
N ALA A 346 -41.06 11.68 8.89
CA ALA A 346 -42.09 10.81 8.36
C ALA A 346 -43.26 11.60 7.75
N ASP A 347 -43.79 12.60 8.47
CA ASP A 347 -44.91 13.42 8.01
C ASP A 347 -44.52 14.22 6.77
N TYR A 348 -43.29 14.74 6.70
CA TYR A 348 -42.80 15.46 5.53
C TYR A 348 -42.86 14.64 4.25
N TYR A 349 -42.41 13.37 4.32
CA TYR A 349 -42.43 12.49 3.16
C TYR A 349 -43.86 12.06 2.77
N GLN A 350 -44.74 11.90 3.76
CA GLN A 350 -46.16 11.62 3.51
C GLN A 350 -46.88 12.83 2.89
N ASP A 351 -46.65 14.05 3.38
CA ASP A 351 -47.38 15.23 2.91
C ASP A 351 -46.88 15.70 1.54
N LYS A 352 -45.56 15.81 1.37
CA LYS A 352 -44.95 16.38 0.17
C LYS A 352 -44.82 15.39 -0.97
N TYR A 353 -44.40 14.15 -0.67
CA TYR A 353 -44.13 13.13 -1.70
C TYR A 353 -45.22 12.05 -1.75
N LYS A 354 -46.21 12.08 -0.86
CA LYS A 354 -47.28 11.05 -0.76
C LYS A 354 -46.72 9.64 -0.56
N MET A 355 -45.61 9.53 0.17
CA MET A 355 -44.92 8.26 0.44
C MET A 355 -45.01 7.90 1.93
N ARG A 356 -45.50 6.69 2.24
CA ARG A 356 -45.46 6.14 3.60
C ARG A 356 -44.19 5.33 3.79
N LEU A 357 -43.43 5.67 4.82
CA LEU A 357 -42.17 5.02 5.16
C LEU A 357 -42.40 3.68 5.87
N ASN A 358 -41.74 2.61 5.44
CA ASN A 358 -41.82 1.27 6.07
C ASN A 358 -40.64 0.99 7.01
N CYS A 359 -39.55 1.76 6.89
CA CYS A 359 -38.39 1.70 7.76
C CYS A 359 -38.04 3.11 8.21
N GLY A 360 -38.17 3.37 9.51
CA GLY A 360 -37.92 4.67 10.12
C GLY A 360 -36.45 5.07 10.22
N LEU A 361 -35.50 4.24 9.77
CA LEU A 361 -34.07 4.55 9.88
C LEU A 361 -33.65 5.69 8.95
N LEU A 362 -32.86 6.61 9.48
CA LEU A 362 -32.36 7.78 8.77
C LEU A 362 -30.84 7.79 8.69
N VAL A 363 -30.30 8.12 7.52
CA VAL A 363 -28.89 8.51 7.36
C VAL A 363 -28.75 10.02 7.39
N VAL A 364 -27.59 10.48 7.88
CA VAL A 364 -27.27 11.89 8.05
C VAL A 364 -26.29 12.33 6.98
N GLU A 365 -26.60 13.41 6.29
CA GLU A 365 -25.68 14.16 5.45
C GLU A 365 -25.24 15.43 6.19
N LYS A 366 -23.93 15.70 6.25
CA LYS A 366 -23.41 16.96 6.78
C LYS A 366 -23.24 17.97 5.66
N ARG A 367 -23.90 19.12 5.78
CA ARG A 367 -23.79 20.27 4.88
C ARG A 367 -23.26 21.49 5.67
N PRO A 368 -22.71 22.52 4.99
CA PRO A 368 -22.28 23.76 5.67
C PRO A 368 -23.39 24.42 6.49
N GLN A 369 -24.64 24.28 6.04
CA GLN A 369 -25.84 24.88 6.65
C GLN A 369 -26.47 24.00 7.75
N GLY A 370 -25.88 22.84 8.07
CA GLY A 370 -26.41 21.92 9.08
C GLY A 370 -26.49 20.46 8.61
N LYS A 371 -27.31 19.68 9.31
CA LYS A 371 -27.53 18.25 9.00
C LYS A 371 -28.79 18.08 8.16
N THR A 372 -28.75 17.18 7.19
CA THR A 372 -29.93 16.74 6.44
C THR A 372 -30.16 15.26 6.69
N PHE A 373 -31.41 14.88 6.89
CA PHE A 373 -31.80 13.50 7.19
C PHE A 373 -32.47 12.87 5.99
N HIS A 374 -32.07 11.65 5.64
CA HIS A 374 -32.58 10.93 4.48
C HIS A 374 -33.05 9.53 4.90
N PRO A 375 -34.30 9.11 4.62
CA PRO A 375 -34.77 7.75 4.87
C PRO A 375 -34.01 6.72 4.05
N ILE A 376 -33.57 5.63 4.68
CA ILE A 376 -32.73 4.62 4.01
C ILE A 376 -33.45 3.87 2.89
N GLU A 377 -34.78 3.75 2.93
CA GLU A 377 -35.56 3.05 1.91
C GLU A 377 -35.71 3.86 0.60
N LEU A 378 -35.39 5.16 0.63
CA LEU A 378 -35.49 6.07 -0.52
C LEU A 378 -34.12 6.39 -1.14
N LEU A 379 -33.14 5.51 -0.91
CA LEU A 379 -31.76 5.66 -1.33
C LEU A 379 -31.27 4.40 -2.05
N ASP A 380 -30.63 4.59 -3.20
CA ASP A 380 -29.92 3.55 -3.94
C ASP A 380 -28.41 3.69 -3.70
N LEU A 381 -27.73 2.55 -3.60
CA LEU A 381 -26.27 2.49 -3.59
C LEU A 381 -25.77 2.34 -5.04
N PRO A 382 -25.18 3.38 -5.66
CA PRO A 382 -24.69 3.29 -7.03
C PRO A 382 -23.38 2.53 -7.14
N ARG A 383 -23.16 1.97 -8.34
CA ARG A 383 -21.93 1.26 -8.74
C ARG A 383 -20.70 2.16 -8.75
N GLY A 384 -19.52 1.51 -8.81
CA GLY A 384 -18.25 2.19 -9.04
C GLY A 384 -17.58 2.73 -7.78
N GLN A 385 -18.06 2.32 -6.61
CA GLN A 385 -17.47 2.66 -5.33
C GLN A 385 -16.67 1.47 -4.81
N ARG A 386 -15.35 1.66 -4.59
CA ARG A 386 -14.50 0.61 -4.01
C ARG A 386 -14.76 0.48 -2.51
N VAL A 387 -14.61 -0.74 -1.99
CA VAL A 387 -14.67 -1.01 -0.55
C VAL A 387 -13.33 -0.64 0.07
N SER A 388 -13.34 0.33 0.99
CA SER A 388 -12.16 0.72 1.76
C SER A 388 -11.80 -0.33 2.82
N HIS A 389 -10.51 -0.43 3.18
CA HIS A 389 -10.02 -1.35 4.23
C HIS A 389 -10.79 -1.25 5.57
N ALA A 390 -11.22 -0.05 5.97
CA ALA A 390 -12.01 0.14 7.19
C ALA A 390 -13.39 -0.54 7.19
N LYS A 391 -13.85 -0.99 6.01
CA LYS A 391 -15.15 -1.66 5.78
C LYS A 391 -14.98 -3.13 5.40
N THR A 392 -13.76 -3.65 5.50
CA THR A 392 -13.41 -5.03 5.20
C THR A 392 -13.48 -5.86 6.47
N THR A 393 -14.22 -6.97 6.45
CA THR A 393 -14.23 -7.95 7.56
C THR A 393 -13.09 -8.96 7.40
N PRO A 394 -12.67 -9.67 8.46
CA PRO A 394 -11.68 -10.75 8.35
C PRO A 394 -12.11 -11.82 7.34
N MET A 395 -13.40 -12.18 7.33
CA MET A 395 -13.99 -13.11 6.37
C MET A 395 -13.84 -12.62 4.94
N LEU A 396 -14.19 -11.35 4.68
CA LEU A 396 -14.06 -10.74 3.35
C LEU A 396 -12.58 -10.67 2.91
N THR A 397 -11.68 -10.39 3.85
CA THR A 397 -10.23 -10.40 3.59
C THR A 397 -9.75 -11.79 3.16
N GLU A 398 -10.19 -12.85 3.84
CA GLU A 398 -9.83 -14.22 3.49
C GLU A 398 -10.38 -14.64 2.12
N GLN A 399 -11.63 -14.30 1.82
CA GLN A 399 -12.22 -14.55 0.50
C GLN A 399 -11.51 -13.77 -0.61
N MET A 400 -11.22 -12.49 -0.38
CA MET A 400 -10.41 -11.67 -1.29
C MET A 400 -9.05 -12.30 -1.56
N ILE A 401 -8.36 -12.79 -0.51
CA ILE A 401 -7.08 -13.48 -0.64
C ILE A 401 -7.22 -14.70 -1.57
N LYS A 402 -8.25 -15.54 -1.37
CA LYS A 402 -8.49 -16.73 -2.20
C LYS A 402 -8.80 -16.37 -3.66
N ILE A 403 -9.62 -15.35 -3.90
CA ILE A 403 -9.99 -14.89 -5.26
C ILE A 403 -8.80 -14.30 -5.99
N CYS A 404 -7.92 -13.58 -5.29
CA CYS A 404 -6.74 -12.98 -5.88
C CYS A 404 -5.64 -14.01 -6.20
N GLN A 405 -5.58 -15.13 -5.48
CA GLN A 405 -4.55 -16.17 -5.67
C GLN A 405 -4.69 -16.86 -7.03
N MET A 406 -3.61 -16.84 -7.81
CA MET A 406 -3.52 -17.51 -9.09
C MET A 406 -2.13 -18.10 -9.38
N PRO A 407 -2.07 -19.18 -10.17
CA PRO A 407 -0.82 -19.66 -10.77
C PRO A 407 -0.18 -18.61 -11.70
N PRO A 408 1.16 -18.53 -11.78
CA PRO A 408 1.89 -17.60 -12.66
C PRO A 408 1.43 -17.64 -14.12
N LEU A 409 1.22 -18.83 -14.69
CA LEU A 409 0.81 -18.97 -16.09
C LEU A 409 -0.57 -18.33 -16.36
N LYS A 410 -1.54 -18.57 -15.46
CA LYS A 410 -2.87 -17.95 -15.55
C LYS A 410 -2.81 -16.43 -15.39
N LEU A 411 -1.89 -15.93 -14.56
CA LEU A 411 -1.67 -14.49 -14.41
C LEU A 411 -1.10 -13.87 -15.68
N LYS A 412 -0.12 -14.51 -16.31
CA LYS A 412 0.42 -14.09 -17.62
C LYS A 412 -0.68 -14.00 -18.68
N GLN A 413 -1.53 -15.02 -18.78
CA GLN A 413 -2.69 -15.03 -19.68
C GLN A 413 -3.68 -13.91 -19.37
N GLU A 414 -3.98 -13.68 -18.08
CA GLU A 414 -4.87 -12.59 -17.67
C GLU A 414 -4.33 -11.22 -18.09
N ILE A 415 -3.02 -10.98 -17.93
CA ILE A 415 -2.39 -9.72 -18.33
C ILE A 415 -2.56 -9.47 -19.84
N LEU A 416 -2.34 -10.50 -20.66
CA LEU A 416 -2.54 -10.43 -22.10
C LEU A 416 -4.02 -10.15 -22.44
N ASN A 417 -4.94 -10.89 -21.83
CA ASN A 417 -6.38 -10.70 -22.03
C ASN A 417 -6.86 -9.30 -21.63
N GLN A 418 -6.34 -8.73 -20.54
CA GLN A 418 -6.70 -7.38 -20.09
C GLN A 418 -6.20 -6.31 -21.07
N LEU A 419 -4.99 -6.46 -21.62
CA LEU A 419 -4.47 -5.56 -22.65
C LEU A 419 -5.32 -5.60 -23.92
N GLU A 420 -5.74 -6.79 -24.35
CA GLU A 420 -6.60 -6.98 -25.51
C GLU A 420 -7.99 -6.38 -25.29
N LYS A 421 -8.62 -6.65 -24.14
CA LYS A 421 -9.94 -6.09 -23.78
C LYS A 421 -9.93 -4.57 -23.69
N ALA A 422 -8.85 -3.98 -23.18
CA ALA A 422 -8.70 -2.53 -23.11
C ALA A 422 -8.47 -1.88 -24.49
N ASN A 423 -8.27 -2.69 -25.53
CA ASN A 423 -8.04 -2.28 -26.92
C ASN A 423 -6.97 -1.19 -27.10
N ILE A 424 -5.98 -1.15 -26.21
CA ILE A 424 -4.94 -0.10 -26.19
C ILE A 424 -4.15 -0.11 -27.50
N ARG A 425 -3.86 -1.30 -28.05
CA ARG A 425 -3.04 -1.42 -29.27
C ARG A 425 -3.70 -0.89 -30.53
N GLN A 426 -5.04 -0.90 -30.60
CA GLN A 426 -5.80 -0.41 -31.75
C GLN A 426 -6.30 1.02 -31.54
N SER A 427 -5.85 1.69 -30.47
CA SER A 427 -6.17 3.08 -30.18
C SER A 427 -5.73 3.98 -31.32
N ALA A 428 -6.68 4.73 -31.87
CA ALA A 428 -6.41 5.73 -32.91
C ALA A 428 -5.52 6.86 -32.35
N VAL A 429 -5.68 7.22 -31.07
CA VAL A 429 -4.79 8.18 -30.40
C VAL A 429 -3.35 7.69 -30.36
N ILE A 430 -3.13 6.41 -30.03
CA ILE A 430 -1.78 5.83 -30.00
C ILE A 430 -1.16 5.85 -31.41
N GLN A 431 -1.92 5.49 -32.44
CA GLN A 431 -1.45 5.53 -33.82
C GLN A 431 -1.07 6.96 -34.26
N SER A 432 -1.94 7.94 -33.99
CA SER A 432 -1.70 9.36 -34.31
C SER A 432 -0.53 9.96 -33.51
N SER A 433 -0.24 9.44 -32.32
CA SER A 433 0.89 9.91 -31.50
C SER A 433 2.26 9.48 -32.02
N GLY A 434 2.31 8.56 -32.98
CA GLY A 434 3.55 7.95 -33.47
C GLY A 434 4.14 6.89 -32.54
N ILE A 435 3.31 6.25 -31.70
CA ILE A 435 3.72 5.18 -30.79
C ILE A 435 3.27 3.82 -31.34
N GLU A 436 4.16 2.84 -31.25
CA GLU A 436 3.86 1.44 -31.54
C GLU A 436 4.05 0.59 -30.28
N ILE A 437 3.12 -0.33 -30.04
CA ILE A 437 3.14 -1.22 -28.86
C ILE A 437 3.53 -2.63 -29.30
N GLY A 438 4.60 -3.16 -28.71
CA GLY A 438 5.09 -4.52 -28.94
C GLY A 438 4.02 -5.58 -28.65
N ARG A 439 4.05 -6.68 -29.43
CA ARG A 439 3.03 -7.75 -29.35
C ARG A 439 3.24 -8.74 -28.22
N ARG A 440 4.49 -8.94 -27.82
CA ARG A 440 4.90 -9.92 -26.82
C ARG A 440 5.35 -9.22 -25.55
N LEU A 441 5.34 -9.94 -24.45
CA LEU A 441 5.99 -9.47 -23.22
C LEU A 441 7.49 -9.30 -23.47
N MET A 442 8.07 -8.28 -22.86
CA MET A 442 9.50 -8.02 -22.96
C MET A 442 10.29 -9.16 -22.32
N LYS A 443 11.27 -9.66 -23.05
CA LYS A 443 12.21 -10.69 -22.58
C LYS A 443 13.39 -10.04 -21.87
N VAL A 444 13.81 -10.65 -20.77
CA VAL A 444 14.92 -10.20 -19.95
C VAL A 444 15.71 -11.41 -19.45
N SER A 445 17.03 -11.24 -19.32
CA SER A 445 17.89 -12.30 -18.79
C SER A 445 17.90 -12.23 -17.25
N GLY A 446 17.37 -13.27 -16.60
CA GLY A 446 17.38 -13.43 -15.16
C GLY A 446 18.59 -14.22 -14.69
N LYS A 447 19.26 -13.74 -13.64
CA LYS A 447 20.40 -14.42 -13.02
C LYS A 447 19.97 -14.99 -11.66
N VAL A 448 20.07 -16.31 -11.47
CA VAL A 448 19.67 -16.97 -10.22
C VAL A 448 20.86 -17.01 -9.27
N LEU A 449 20.84 -16.18 -8.22
CA LEU A 449 21.96 -16.05 -7.31
C LEU A 449 22.10 -17.24 -6.35
N GLU A 450 23.35 -17.57 -6.00
CA GLU A 450 23.67 -18.53 -4.94
C GLU A 450 23.12 -18.05 -3.58
N PRO A 451 22.41 -18.90 -2.82
CA PRO A 451 22.01 -18.58 -1.46
C PRO A 451 23.21 -18.65 -0.47
N PRO A 452 23.11 -17.97 0.69
CA PRO A 452 24.04 -18.17 1.80
C PRO A 452 23.81 -19.55 2.46
N LEU A 453 24.76 -19.97 3.30
CA LEU A 453 24.58 -21.05 4.26
C LEU A 453 23.80 -20.54 5.47
N ILE A 454 22.98 -21.41 6.06
CA ILE A 454 22.25 -21.10 7.29
C ILE A 454 22.87 -21.89 8.43
N ASN A 455 23.50 -21.19 9.37
CA ASN A 455 24.17 -21.81 10.50
C ASN A 455 23.28 -21.77 11.75
N TYR A 456 23.04 -22.95 12.32
CA TYR A 456 22.37 -23.19 13.59
C TYR A 456 23.43 -23.53 14.65
N GLY A 457 23.01 -23.72 15.91
CA GLY A 457 23.97 -23.99 16.99
C GLY A 457 24.78 -25.28 16.81
N ASN A 458 24.21 -26.28 16.14
CA ASN A 458 24.79 -27.62 15.96
C ASN A 458 24.68 -28.15 14.52
N ASP A 459 24.24 -27.34 13.56
CA ASP A 459 23.92 -27.78 12.21
C ASP A 459 24.13 -26.64 11.20
N THR A 460 24.46 -26.97 9.96
CA THR A 460 24.61 -26.00 8.87
C THR A 460 23.81 -26.47 7.66
N VAL A 461 22.80 -25.68 7.28
CA VAL A 461 21.94 -25.98 6.15
C VAL A 461 22.50 -25.31 4.90
N GLN A 462 22.86 -26.12 3.91
CA GLN A 462 23.22 -25.67 2.57
C GLN A 462 22.00 -25.69 1.65
N LEU A 463 21.67 -24.53 1.10
CA LEU A 463 20.60 -24.37 0.11
C LEU A 463 21.15 -24.51 -1.31
N LYS A 464 20.30 -25.01 -2.23
CA LYS A 464 20.60 -25.02 -3.67
C LYS A 464 20.16 -23.71 -4.32
N PRO A 465 20.78 -23.28 -5.44
CA PRO A 465 20.26 -22.20 -6.28
C PRO A 465 18.77 -22.35 -6.57
N GLY A 466 18.03 -21.24 -6.52
CA GLY A 466 16.57 -21.25 -6.72
C GLY A 466 15.74 -21.64 -5.48
N GLN A 467 16.35 -22.20 -4.43
CA GLN A 467 15.65 -22.50 -3.19
C GLN A 467 15.52 -21.23 -2.32
N GLY A 468 14.29 -20.93 -1.90
CA GLY A 468 13.98 -19.77 -1.06
C GLY A 468 13.49 -20.11 0.35
N GLY A 469 13.45 -21.39 0.70
CA GLY A 469 12.97 -21.86 2.00
C GLY A 469 13.64 -23.17 2.39
N TRP A 470 13.75 -23.39 3.70
CA TRP A 470 14.28 -24.61 4.29
C TRP A 470 13.42 -25.04 5.48
N LYS A 471 13.41 -26.34 5.77
CA LYS A 471 12.73 -26.87 6.95
C LYS A 471 13.58 -26.62 8.19
N PHE A 472 12.95 -26.41 9.34
CA PHE A 472 13.65 -26.48 10.62
C PHE A 472 13.68 -27.95 11.02
N ASP A 473 14.86 -28.55 11.03
CA ASP A 473 14.98 -29.90 11.53
C ASP A 473 14.72 -29.89 13.04
N MET A 474 14.01 -30.90 13.52
CA MET A 474 13.77 -31.08 14.96
C MET A 474 15.06 -31.36 15.74
N ARG A 475 16.13 -31.76 15.05
CA ARG A 475 17.45 -31.98 15.64
C ARG A 475 18.32 -30.71 15.68
N SER A 476 17.99 -29.68 14.92
CA SER A 476 18.76 -28.43 14.90
C SER A 476 18.50 -27.63 16.18
N GLN A 477 19.52 -27.07 16.80
CA GLN A 477 19.43 -26.17 17.94
C GLN A 477 19.54 -24.72 17.52
N PHE A 478 18.91 -23.82 18.27
CA PHE A 478 19.09 -22.39 18.01
C PHE A 478 20.55 -21.96 18.19
N LEU A 479 21.00 -21.01 17.37
CA LEU A 479 22.35 -20.44 17.50
C LEU A 479 22.59 -19.87 18.90
N LYS A 480 21.60 -19.15 19.44
CA LYS A 480 21.55 -18.72 20.83
C LYS A 480 20.18 -19.08 21.39
N PRO A 481 20.03 -20.20 22.09
CA PRO A 481 18.77 -20.54 22.71
C PRO A 481 18.45 -19.59 23.86
N ALA A 482 17.20 -19.16 23.95
CA ALA A 482 16.72 -18.33 25.04
C ALA A 482 16.47 -19.14 26.31
N ARG A 483 16.65 -18.46 27.45
CA ARG A 483 16.47 -19.01 28.78
C ARG A 483 15.54 -18.12 29.58
N ILE A 484 14.51 -18.71 30.18
CA ILE A 484 13.64 -18.01 31.14
C ILE A 484 14.07 -18.41 32.55
N ASP A 485 14.76 -17.50 33.23
CA ASP A 485 15.04 -17.63 34.66
C ASP A 485 13.86 -17.12 35.49
N GLY A 486 12.77 -17.90 35.53
CA GLY A 486 11.57 -17.56 36.30
C GLY A 486 10.30 -18.28 35.83
N ASP A 487 9.17 -17.90 36.43
CA ASP A 487 7.86 -18.40 36.06
C ASP A 487 7.34 -17.74 34.77
N TRP A 488 6.59 -18.50 33.99
CA TRP A 488 5.86 -18.01 32.83
C TRP A 488 4.39 -18.43 32.90
N MET A 489 3.55 -17.86 32.04
CA MET A 489 2.11 -18.04 32.15
C MET A 489 1.46 -18.39 30.81
N PHE A 490 0.51 -19.31 30.84
CA PHE A 490 -0.38 -19.62 29.72
C PHE A 490 -1.82 -19.25 30.08
N VAL A 491 -2.35 -18.24 29.41
CA VAL A 491 -3.66 -17.66 29.72
C VAL A 491 -4.68 -18.08 28.66
N VAL A 492 -5.78 -18.67 29.11
CA VAL A 492 -6.90 -19.09 28.28
C VAL A 492 -8.06 -18.13 28.43
N PHE A 493 -8.48 -17.48 27.35
CA PHE A 493 -9.63 -16.59 27.37
C PHE A 493 -10.95 -17.34 27.17
N GLU A 494 -11.98 -16.93 27.93
CA GLU A 494 -13.38 -17.35 27.76
C GLU A 494 -13.57 -18.87 27.66
N ARG A 495 -12.73 -19.63 28.38
CA ARG A 495 -12.72 -21.11 28.38
C ARG A 495 -12.78 -21.71 26.96
N CYS A 496 -12.09 -21.06 26.00
CA CYS A 496 -12.11 -21.52 24.62
C CYS A 496 -11.43 -22.89 24.41
N THR A 497 -10.71 -23.39 25.42
CA THR A 497 -10.24 -24.77 25.55
C THR A 497 -10.37 -25.24 27.00
N ASN A 498 -10.29 -26.55 27.23
CA ASN A 498 -10.30 -27.12 28.58
C ASN A 498 -8.87 -27.18 29.18
N ASN A 499 -8.79 -27.33 30.50
CA ASN A 499 -7.53 -27.35 31.24
C ASN A 499 -6.62 -28.53 30.83
N GLN A 500 -7.17 -29.69 30.47
CA GLN A 500 -6.39 -30.85 30.05
C GLN A 500 -5.64 -30.57 28.74
N ASN A 501 -6.32 -30.00 27.75
CA ASN A 501 -5.72 -29.61 26.48
C ASN A 501 -4.70 -28.48 26.66
N ALA A 502 -4.99 -27.52 27.56
CA ALA A 502 -4.06 -26.44 27.89
C ALA A 502 -2.75 -26.98 28.48
N LYS A 503 -2.83 -27.91 29.45
CA LYS A 503 -1.66 -28.61 30.03
C LYS A 503 -0.88 -29.37 28.97
N TYR A 504 -1.58 -30.18 28.17
CA TYR A 504 -0.95 -30.91 27.08
C TYR A 504 -0.21 -29.99 26.11
N PHE A 505 -0.81 -28.87 25.72
CA PHE A 505 -0.15 -27.88 24.86
C PHE A 505 1.12 -27.31 25.50
N VAL A 506 1.07 -26.94 26.79
CA VAL A 506 2.22 -26.43 27.55
C VAL A 506 3.36 -27.46 27.57
N GLU A 507 3.05 -28.73 27.86
CA GLU A 507 4.03 -29.82 27.82
C GLU A 507 4.65 -29.97 26.42
N GLN A 508 3.83 -29.95 25.37
CA GLN A 508 4.31 -30.11 23.99
C GLN A 508 5.19 -28.94 23.53
N ILE A 509 4.81 -27.70 23.81
CA ILE A 509 5.61 -26.54 23.40
C ILE A 509 6.92 -26.45 24.18
N SER A 510 6.90 -26.76 25.49
CA SER A 510 8.10 -26.88 26.32
C SER A 510 9.03 -27.97 25.81
N ARG A 511 8.49 -29.16 25.49
CA ARG A 511 9.27 -30.26 24.89
C ARG A 511 9.96 -29.83 23.61
N VAL A 512 9.24 -29.20 22.68
CA VAL A 512 9.81 -28.73 21.41
C VAL A 512 10.84 -27.61 21.63
N ALA A 513 10.57 -26.67 22.55
CA ALA A 513 11.53 -25.65 22.91
C ALA A 513 12.84 -26.24 23.44
N ASN A 514 12.75 -27.23 24.34
CA ASN A 514 13.91 -27.90 24.93
C ASN A 514 14.69 -28.72 23.89
N MET A 515 14.03 -29.37 22.93
CA MET A 515 14.71 -30.06 21.81
C MET A 515 15.59 -29.09 21.00
N HIS A 516 15.16 -27.83 20.85
CA HIS A 516 15.91 -26.79 20.15
C HIS A 516 16.88 -26.01 21.06
N GLY A 517 17.12 -26.50 22.28
CA GLY A 517 18.09 -25.96 23.23
C GLY A 517 17.58 -24.85 24.14
N MET A 518 16.32 -24.41 24.01
CA MET A 518 15.75 -23.41 24.92
C MET A 518 15.53 -24.00 26.31
N GLN A 519 15.41 -23.13 27.32
CA GLN A 519 14.97 -23.52 28.66
C GLN A 519 13.58 -22.96 28.93
N LEU A 520 12.55 -23.71 28.53
CA LEU A 520 11.15 -23.39 28.74
C LEU A 520 10.51 -24.51 29.57
N ASP A 521 10.60 -24.41 30.90
CA ASP A 521 10.11 -25.44 31.82
C ASP A 521 8.59 -25.37 31.98
N ASP A 522 7.90 -26.46 31.65
CA ASP A 522 6.45 -26.62 31.80
C ASP A 522 6.02 -26.58 33.27
N ARG A 523 6.89 -27.04 34.20
CA ARG A 523 6.61 -27.01 35.65
C ARG A 523 6.56 -25.61 36.24
N ARG A 524 7.17 -24.64 35.54
CA ARG A 524 7.15 -23.21 35.90
C ARG A 524 6.07 -22.43 35.14
N CYS A 525 5.22 -23.13 34.38
CA CYS A 525 4.10 -22.53 33.69
C CYS A 525 2.86 -22.47 34.59
N ARG A 526 2.34 -21.26 34.83
CA ARG A 526 1.03 -21.07 35.47
C ARG A 526 -0.04 -21.01 34.39
N ILE A 527 -1.04 -21.89 34.47
CA ILE A 527 -2.21 -21.87 33.58
C ILE A 527 -3.34 -21.14 34.30
N ASP A 528 -3.95 -20.17 33.64
CA ASP A 528 -5.03 -19.36 34.22
C ASP A 528 -6.10 -19.01 33.18
N GLU A 529 -7.31 -18.73 33.66
CA GLU A 529 -8.47 -18.41 32.82
C GLU A 529 -8.88 -16.95 33.01
N TRP A 530 -8.86 -16.18 31.92
CA TRP A 530 -9.24 -14.77 31.96
C TRP A 530 -10.51 -14.52 31.14
N ARG A 531 -11.27 -13.50 31.56
CA ARG A 531 -12.37 -12.97 30.75
C ARG A 531 -11.83 -12.04 29.67
N ALA A 532 -12.45 -12.06 28.50
CA ALA A 532 -12.12 -11.19 27.38
C ALA A 532 -12.70 -9.78 27.61
N ASP A 533 -12.29 -9.16 28.71
CA ASP A 533 -12.72 -7.84 29.14
C ASP A 533 -11.49 -6.96 29.41
N PRO A 534 -11.29 -5.83 28.69
CA PRO A 534 -10.08 -5.02 28.80
C PRO A 534 -9.67 -4.62 30.24
N PRO A 535 -10.56 -4.17 31.15
CA PRO A 535 -10.18 -3.87 32.53
C PRO A 535 -9.65 -5.08 33.28
N VAL A 536 -10.27 -6.25 33.10
CA VAL A 536 -9.82 -7.52 33.70
C VAL A 536 -8.43 -7.90 33.20
N VAL A 537 -8.19 -7.75 31.90
CA VAL A 537 -6.86 -8.01 31.30
C VAL A 537 -5.81 -7.09 31.90
N ILE A 538 -6.11 -5.80 32.08
CA ILE A 538 -5.17 -4.84 32.66
C ILE A 538 -4.79 -5.26 34.08
N GLU A 539 -5.78 -5.56 34.92
CA GLU A 539 -5.57 -5.94 36.32
C GLU A 539 -4.80 -7.26 36.45
N ASN A 540 -5.25 -8.31 35.74
CA ASN A 540 -4.63 -9.62 35.81
C ASN A 540 -3.20 -9.60 35.25
N PHE A 541 -2.93 -8.83 34.19
CA PHE A 541 -1.58 -8.67 33.64
C PHE A 541 -0.66 -8.01 34.68
N ALA A 542 -1.10 -6.92 35.31
CA ALA A 542 -0.31 -6.26 36.36
C ALA A 542 -0.03 -7.22 37.53
N ARG A 543 -1.03 -8.03 37.94
CA ARG A 543 -0.86 -9.06 38.97
C ARG A 543 0.16 -10.12 38.58
N ALA A 544 0.13 -10.59 37.32
CA ALA A 544 1.11 -11.55 36.80
C ALA A 544 2.54 -10.99 36.87
N VAL A 545 2.73 -9.74 36.42
CA VAL A 545 4.04 -9.06 36.47
C VAL A 545 4.53 -8.91 37.91
N ASN A 546 3.67 -8.47 38.82
CA ASN A 546 4.00 -8.31 40.25
C ASN A 546 4.38 -9.65 40.91
N ASN A 547 3.79 -10.76 40.44
CA ASN A 547 4.12 -12.11 40.88
C ASN A 547 5.39 -12.67 40.23
N GLY A 548 6.14 -11.87 39.49
CA GLY A 548 7.43 -12.23 38.91
C GLY A 548 7.36 -12.98 37.57
N ILE A 549 6.20 -13.04 36.91
CA ILE A 549 6.04 -13.67 35.60
C ILE A 549 6.89 -12.97 34.55
N LYS A 550 7.71 -13.74 33.82
CA LYS A 550 8.67 -13.22 32.83
C LYS A 550 8.21 -13.34 31.38
N PHE A 551 7.17 -14.12 31.12
CA PHE A 551 6.62 -14.34 29.78
C PHE A 551 5.15 -14.76 29.87
N ILE A 552 4.30 -14.24 28.98
CA ILE A 552 2.88 -14.59 28.94
C ILE A 552 2.46 -15.03 27.53
N MET A 553 1.85 -16.21 27.45
CA MET A 553 1.28 -16.75 26.23
C MET A 553 -0.24 -16.77 26.34
N PHE A 554 -0.93 -16.13 25.39
CA PHE A 554 -2.39 -15.96 25.39
C PHE A 554 -3.05 -16.84 24.33
N LEU A 555 -4.21 -17.41 24.67
CA LEU A 555 -5.09 -18.15 23.77
C LEU A 555 -6.48 -17.51 23.72
N THR A 556 -6.94 -17.15 22.52
CA THR A 556 -8.30 -16.62 22.29
C THR A 556 -9.02 -17.39 21.19
N LYS A 557 -10.35 -17.22 21.10
CA LYS A 557 -11.18 -17.92 20.11
C LYS A 557 -10.87 -17.46 18.68
N GLN A 558 -10.55 -16.19 18.48
CA GLN A 558 -10.31 -15.58 17.16
C GLN A 558 -8.93 -14.92 17.07
N LYS A 559 -8.40 -14.75 15.86
CA LYS A 559 -7.06 -14.16 15.67
C LYS A 559 -6.94 -12.70 16.16
N MET A 560 -8.01 -11.92 16.00
CA MET A 560 -8.12 -10.52 16.41
C MET A 560 -9.31 -10.37 17.37
N ASP A 561 -9.15 -10.94 18.56
CA ASP A 561 -10.10 -10.79 19.66
C ASP A 561 -10.09 -9.36 20.23
N ASP A 562 -11.16 -8.92 20.87
CA ASP A 562 -11.35 -7.54 21.35
C ASP A 562 -10.27 -7.13 22.37
N VAL A 563 -9.69 -8.10 23.08
CA VAL A 563 -8.61 -7.86 24.04
C VAL A 563 -7.21 -7.83 23.42
N HIS A 564 -7.04 -8.11 22.12
CA HIS A 564 -5.72 -8.18 21.48
C HIS A 564 -4.90 -6.90 21.66
N HIS A 565 -5.51 -5.74 21.39
CA HIS A 565 -4.83 -4.45 21.54
C HIS A 565 -4.50 -4.15 23.00
N THR A 566 -5.38 -4.52 23.94
CA THR A 566 -5.15 -4.35 25.38
C THR A 566 -3.95 -5.17 25.86
N MET A 567 -3.84 -6.44 25.44
CA MET A 567 -2.69 -7.29 25.77
C MET A 567 -1.38 -6.71 25.24
N LYS A 568 -1.37 -6.20 24.00
CA LYS A 568 -0.18 -5.58 23.40
C LYS A 568 0.19 -4.23 24.03
N LEU A 569 -0.80 -3.47 24.49
CA LEU A 569 -0.55 -2.26 25.26
C LEU A 569 0.09 -2.59 26.62
N GLN A 570 -0.34 -3.66 27.29
CA GLN A 570 0.26 -4.09 28.56
C GLN A 570 1.68 -4.63 28.39
N GLU A 571 1.96 -5.39 27.32
CA GLU A 571 3.33 -5.78 26.96
C GLU A 571 4.27 -4.57 26.87
N ALA A 572 3.84 -3.52 26.16
CA ALA A 572 4.64 -2.31 25.99
C ALA A 572 4.81 -1.51 27.29
N ARG A 573 3.79 -1.46 28.15
CA ARG A 573 3.82 -0.72 29.42
C ARG A 573 4.61 -1.42 30.51
N GLN A 574 4.50 -2.74 30.60
CA GLN A 574 5.04 -3.55 31.70
C GLN A 574 6.38 -4.22 31.34
N GLY A 575 6.76 -4.24 30.06
CA GLY A 575 8.04 -4.79 29.61
C GLY A 575 8.13 -6.32 29.68
N VAL A 576 7.00 -7.03 29.78
CA VAL A 576 6.95 -8.51 29.76
C VAL A 576 6.56 -9.00 28.36
N PRO A 577 7.42 -9.77 27.66
CA PRO A 577 7.14 -10.27 26.32
C PRO A 577 5.88 -11.14 26.26
N THR A 578 5.12 -11.04 25.16
CA THR A 578 3.89 -11.83 25.00
C THR A 578 3.78 -12.59 23.67
N GLN A 579 3.11 -13.74 23.67
CA GLN A 579 2.78 -14.51 22.47
C GLN A 579 1.29 -14.82 22.40
N HIS A 580 0.61 -14.38 21.34
CA HIS A 580 -0.82 -14.60 21.16
C HIS A 580 -1.10 -15.73 20.14
N LEU A 581 -1.98 -16.66 20.50
CA LEU A 581 -2.45 -17.76 19.66
C LEU A 581 -3.98 -17.70 19.51
N SER A 582 -4.46 -18.08 18.33
CA SER A 582 -5.88 -18.38 18.13
C SER A 582 -6.18 -19.86 18.37
N LEU A 583 -7.42 -20.18 18.72
CA LEU A 583 -7.90 -21.54 18.91
C LEU A 583 -7.65 -22.44 17.68
N GLN A 584 -7.72 -21.89 16.46
CA GLN A 584 -7.40 -22.62 15.25
C GLN A 584 -5.95 -23.10 15.20
N ILE A 585 -4.99 -22.27 15.64
CA ILE A 585 -3.56 -22.65 15.67
C ILE A 585 -3.30 -23.60 16.84
N PHE A 586 -3.93 -23.35 17.98
CA PHE A 586 -3.87 -24.24 19.14
C PHE A 586 -4.30 -25.66 18.79
N ASN A 587 -5.48 -25.83 18.17
CA ASN A 587 -5.99 -27.15 17.76
C ASN A 587 -5.07 -27.87 16.76
N LYS A 588 -4.36 -27.13 15.89
CA LYS A 588 -3.35 -27.71 15.00
C LYS A 588 -2.09 -28.11 15.75
N ALA A 589 -1.69 -27.35 16.76
CA ALA A 589 -0.52 -27.63 17.59
C ALA A 589 -0.74 -28.82 18.55
N THR A 590 -1.98 -29.12 18.91
CA THR A 590 -2.35 -30.25 19.78
C THR A 590 -2.89 -31.47 19.04
N GLY A 591 -3.09 -31.41 17.72
CA GLY A 591 -3.59 -32.52 16.90
C GLY A 591 -2.49 -33.46 16.37
N ASP A 592 -2.88 -34.52 15.67
CA ASP A 592 -1.93 -35.57 15.25
C ASP A 592 -1.11 -35.19 14.00
N ARG A 593 -1.72 -34.44 13.06
CA ARG A 593 -1.08 -34.11 11.79
C ARG A 593 -0.47 -32.71 11.80
N GLY A 594 0.85 -32.64 11.70
CA GLY A 594 1.57 -31.38 11.51
C GLY A 594 1.74 -30.53 12.77
N ALA A 595 1.34 -31.01 13.95
CA ALA A 595 1.53 -30.33 15.23
C ALA A 595 2.98 -29.92 15.47
N MET A 596 3.91 -30.83 15.22
CA MET A 596 5.35 -30.58 15.33
C MET A 596 5.82 -29.37 14.49
N MET A 597 5.31 -29.22 13.27
CA MET A 597 5.64 -28.08 12.42
C MET A 597 5.07 -26.77 12.98
N VAL A 598 3.85 -26.81 13.53
CA VAL A 598 3.22 -25.64 14.15
C VAL A 598 3.96 -25.23 15.42
N LEU A 599 4.27 -26.20 16.30
CA LEU A 599 5.02 -25.98 17.53
C LEU A 599 6.42 -25.43 17.23
N GLY A 600 7.15 -26.00 16.26
CA GLY A 600 8.45 -25.48 15.84
C GLY A 600 8.38 -24.01 15.37
N ASN A 601 7.35 -23.65 14.59
CA ASN A 601 7.12 -22.26 14.17
C ASN A 601 6.75 -21.33 15.34
N LEU A 602 6.04 -21.82 16.36
CA LEU A 602 5.76 -21.06 17.57
C LEU A 602 7.04 -20.82 18.37
N VAL A 603 7.85 -21.85 18.56
CA VAL A 603 9.12 -21.81 19.30
C VAL A 603 10.13 -20.89 18.61
N LEU A 604 10.20 -20.89 17.27
CA LEU A 604 11.02 -19.93 16.50
C LEU A 604 10.72 -18.47 16.88
N LYS A 605 9.45 -18.13 17.16
CA LYS A 605 9.04 -16.78 17.58
C LYS A 605 9.29 -16.54 19.06
N THR A 606 9.04 -17.55 19.88
CA THR A 606 9.26 -17.49 21.33
C THR A 606 10.73 -17.25 21.65
N ASN A 607 11.65 -17.95 20.98
CA ASN A 607 13.09 -17.82 21.18
C ASN A 607 13.57 -16.36 21.03
N LEU A 608 13.18 -15.70 19.92
CA LEU A 608 13.58 -14.32 19.63
C LEU A 608 13.02 -13.31 20.62
N LYS A 609 11.74 -13.47 21.01
CA LYS A 609 11.10 -12.58 21.99
C LYS A 609 11.76 -12.64 23.35
N LEU A 610 12.35 -13.78 23.68
CA LEU A 610 13.08 -14.02 24.93
C LEU A 610 14.58 -13.75 24.80
N GLY A 611 15.02 -13.10 23.71
CA GLY A 611 16.41 -12.65 23.52
C GLY A 611 17.35 -13.70 22.93
N GLY A 612 16.84 -14.85 22.48
CA GLY A 612 17.57 -15.84 21.72
C GLY A 612 17.78 -15.42 20.25
N ILE A 613 18.62 -16.16 19.54
CA ILE A 613 18.93 -16.02 18.11
C ILE A 613 18.74 -17.39 17.47
N ASN A 614 17.90 -17.46 16.42
CA ASN A 614 17.56 -18.74 15.82
C ASN A 614 18.70 -19.32 14.97
N HIS A 615 19.23 -18.51 14.06
CA HIS A 615 20.27 -18.89 13.11
C HIS A 615 21.05 -17.64 12.67
N GLU A 616 22.20 -17.84 12.05
CA GLU A 616 22.94 -16.80 11.33
C GLU A 616 23.11 -17.19 9.86
N ILE A 617 23.45 -16.20 9.04
CA ILE A 617 23.79 -16.40 7.63
C ILE A 617 25.31 -16.36 7.47
N VAL A 618 25.85 -17.32 6.73
CA VAL A 618 27.27 -17.40 6.40
C VAL A 618 27.41 -17.45 4.88
N VAL A 619 28.37 -16.71 4.34
CA VAL A 619 28.61 -16.71 2.89
C VAL A 619 29.11 -18.09 2.47
N SER A 620 28.47 -18.71 1.46
CA SER A 620 28.82 -20.06 1.04
C SER A 620 30.15 -20.09 0.26
N PRO A 621 31.00 -21.13 0.41
CA PRO A 621 32.21 -21.29 -0.39
C PRO A 621 31.93 -21.35 -1.90
N THR A 622 30.75 -21.81 -2.30
CA THR A 622 30.31 -21.80 -3.71
C THR A 622 30.08 -20.39 -4.20
N LEU A 623 29.39 -19.55 -3.43
CA LEU A 623 29.20 -18.13 -3.76
C LEU A 623 30.54 -17.41 -3.92
N LEU A 624 31.50 -17.67 -3.02
CA LEU A 624 32.86 -17.12 -3.07
C LEU A 624 33.65 -17.57 -4.30
N ARG A 625 33.52 -18.83 -4.71
CA ARG A 625 34.21 -19.37 -5.90
C ARG A 625 33.62 -18.80 -7.18
N SER A 626 32.29 -18.77 -7.27
CA SER A 626 31.58 -18.24 -8.43
C SER A 626 31.82 -16.74 -8.60
N ASN A 627 32.03 -16.00 -7.51
CA ASN A 627 32.29 -14.57 -7.56
C ASN A 627 33.67 -14.26 -6.93
N PRO A 628 34.79 -14.29 -7.68
CA PRO A 628 36.13 -14.02 -7.12
C PRO A 628 36.27 -12.60 -6.55
N SER A 629 35.57 -11.62 -7.12
CA SER A 629 35.41 -10.27 -6.56
C SER A 629 34.61 -10.25 -5.23
N ALA A 630 34.02 -11.40 -4.88
CA ALA A 630 33.38 -11.67 -3.61
C ALA A 630 34.30 -12.35 -2.55
N LYS A 631 35.60 -12.58 -2.82
CA LYS A 631 36.54 -12.96 -1.76
C LYS A 631 36.81 -11.82 -0.79
N ASP A 632 36.93 -10.59 -1.29
CA ASP A 632 36.95 -9.36 -0.49
C ASP A 632 35.58 -9.01 0.11
N PHE A 633 34.55 -9.81 -0.13
CA PHE A 633 33.15 -9.46 0.15
C PHE A 633 32.62 -10.10 1.42
N VAL A 634 33.28 -11.09 2.01
CA VAL A 634 33.02 -11.44 3.41
C VAL A 634 33.53 -10.32 4.32
N SER A 635 34.73 -9.80 4.04
CA SER A 635 35.30 -8.63 4.73
C SER A 635 34.55 -7.33 4.42
N ASN A 636 33.97 -7.16 3.22
CA ASN A 636 33.27 -5.92 2.82
C ASN A 636 31.73 -5.94 2.89
N MET A 637 31.03 -7.09 2.91
CA MET A 637 29.55 -7.14 3.05
C MET A 637 29.11 -7.21 4.50
N PHE A 638 29.87 -7.92 5.32
CA PHE A 638 29.69 -8.00 6.77
C PHE A 638 31.00 -7.63 7.47
N PRO A 639 31.58 -6.44 7.21
CA PRO A 639 32.71 -6.02 8.03
C PRO A 639 32.24 -6.04 9.48
N LYS A 640 33.15 -6.37 10.41
CA LYS A 640 32.85 -6.40 11.86
C LYS A 640 32.25 -5.09 12.39
N ASN A 641 32.17 -4.03 11.57
CA ASN A 641 31.72 -2.69 11.94
C ASN A 641 30.66 -2.05 11.06
N ARG A 642 29.85 -2.84 10.34
CA ARG A 642 28.70 -2.30 9.61
C ARG A 642 27.43 -2.38 10.42
N MET A 643 26.71 -1.27 10.47
CA MET A 643 25.37 -1.20 11.03
C MET A 643 24.34 -1.20 9.91
N PHE A 644 23.34 -2.07 10.02
CA PHE A 644 22.17 -2.07 9.14
C PHE A 644 20.99 -1.44 9.86
N ILE A 645 20.26 -0.58 9.18
CA ILE A 645 19.05 0.09 9.68
C ILE A 645 17.93 -0.17 8.69
N GLY A 646 16.75 -0.56 9.15
CA GLY A 646 15.52 -0.68 8.38
C GLY A 646 14.51 0.36 8.83
N LEU A 647 13.92 1.09 7.88
CA LEU A 647 12.97 2.18 8.11
C LEU A 647 11.70 1.96 7.28
N ASP A 648 10.55 2.00 7.94
CA ASP A 648 9.23 1.97 7.30
C ASP A 648 8.27 2.95 7.98
N VAL A 649 7.32 3.47 7.22
CA VAL A 649 6.30 4.41 7.71
C VAL A 649 4.92 3.84 7.44
N SER A 650 4.19 3.56 8.52
CA SER A 650 2.79 3.17 8.45
C SER A 650 1.90 4.42 8.56
N HIS A 651 1.13 4.69 7.51
CA HIS A 651 0.21 5.83 7.53
C HIS A 651 -1.15 5.47 8.10
N ALA A 652 -1.71 6.42 8.85
CA ALA A 652 -3.10 6.41 9.21
C ALA A 652 -4.01 6.24 7.98
N GLY A 653 -5.18 5.65 8.23
CA GLY A 653 -6.20 5.43 7.22
C GLY A 653 -6.62 6.72 6.50
N PRO A 654 -7.28 6.58 5.33
CA PRO A 654 -7.89 7.70 4.65
C PRO A 654 -8.92 8.39 5.58
N MET A 655 -8.68 9.64 6.01
CA MET A 655 -9.70 10.54 6.55
C MET A 655 -10.99 10.46 5.74
N SER A 656 -12.13 10.54 6.42
CA SER A 656 -13.43 10.59 5.76
C SER A 656 -13.52 11.77 4.80
N PHE A 657 -14.43 11.69 3.84
CA PHE A 657 -14.68 12.83 2.95
C PHE A 657 -15.30 13.99 3.72
N ALA A 658 -16.19 13.69 4.68
CA ALA A 658 -16.78 14.70 5.56
C ALA A 658 -15.72 15.44 6.38
N GLU A 659 -14.76 14.72 6.97
CA GLU A 659 -13.64 15.34 7.71
C GLU A 659 -12.78 16.22 6.80
N ARG A 660 -12.44 15.74 5.59
CA ARG A 660 -11.67 16.54 4.61
C ARG A 660 -12.40 17.78 4.13
N ALA A 661 -13.69 17.67 3.84
CA ALA A 661 -14.51 18.80 3.38
C ALA A 661 -14.65 19.87 4.47
N LEU A 662 -14.62 19.47 5.74
CA LEU A 662 -14.64 20.34 6.90
C LEU A 662 -13.24 20.78 7.35
N ASN A 663 -12.17 20.47 6.58
CA ASN A 663 -10.78 20.74 6.93
C ASN A 663 -10.41 20.28 8.35
N MET A 664 -10.97 19.16 8.81
CA MET A 664 -10.61 18.60 10.11
C MET A 664 -9.20 18.02 10.05
N PRO A 665 -8.39 18.19 11.11
CA PRO A 665 -7.09 17.55 11.18
C PRO A 665 -7.26 16.03 11.21
N ALA A 666 -6.31 15.31 10.61
CA ALA A 666 -6.27 13.85 10.73
C ALA A 666 -6.05 13.48 12.21
N LYS A 667 -6.84 12.53 12.70
CA LYS A 667 -6.84 12.15 14.11
C LYS A 667 -5.73 11.18 14.47
N ASP A 668 -5.47 10.22 13.58
CA ASP A 668 -4.50 9.16 13.83
C ASP A 668 -3.12 9.56 13.25
N PRO A 669 -2.04 9.42 14.02
CA PRO A 669 -0.69 9.75 13.56
C PRO A 669 -0.18 8.74 12.53
N SER A 670 0.87 9.11 11.82
CA SER A 670 1.72 8.13 11.14
C SER A 670 2.69 7.52 12.14
N VAL A 671 3.02 6.23 11.98
CA VAL A 671 3.96 5.53 12.85
C VAL A 671 5.20 5.17 12.03
N VAL A 672 6.37 5.60 12.50
CA VAL A 672 7.66 5.21 11.95
C VAL A 672 8.17 4.00 12.73
N GLY A 673 8.54 2.94 12.03
CA GLY A 673 9.26 1.80 12.60
C GLY A 673 10.72 1.85 12.17
N MET A 674 11.63 1.68 13.13
CA MET A 674 13.05 1.53 12.89
C MET A 674 13.57 0.24 13.51
N SER A 675 14.25 -0.58 12.73
CA SER A 675 15.02 -1.73 13.21
C SER A 675 16.50 -1.51 12.90
N PHE A 676 17.40 -1.97 13.76
CA PHE A 676 18.83 -1.83 13.51
C PHE A 676 19.65 -2.96 14.13
N THR A 677 20.77 -3.28 13.51
CA THR A 677 21.73 -4.25 14.04
C THR A 677 22.62 -3.60 15.10
N LEU A 678 23.05 -4.41 16.06
CA LEU A 678 24.05 -4.02 17.05
C LEU A 678 25.41 -4.57 16.60
N SER A 679 25.97 -5.55 17.29
CA SER A 679 27.32 -6.06 17.00
C SER A 679 27.40 -7.01 15.80
N THR A 680 26.35 -7.79 15.58
CA THR A 680 26.23 -8.76 14.49
C THR A 680 24.94 -8.53 13.71
N ILE A 681 24.86 -9.13 12.53
CA ILE A 681 23.67 -9.06 11.68
C ILE A 681 22.44 -9.75 12.26
N THR A 682 22.63 -10.65 13.23
CA THR A 682 21.54 -11.40 13.87
C THR A 682 21.03 -10.71 15.14
N GLU A 683 21.84 -9.85 15.76
CA GLU A 683 21.45 -9.05 16.91
C GLU A 683 20.72 -7.78 16.48
N VAL A 684 19.40 -7.89 16.32
CA VAL A 684 18.52 -6.80 15.89
C VAL A 684 17.75 -6.21 17.07
N ARG A 685 17.71 -4.89 17.15
CA ARG A 685 16.79 -4.11 17.99
C ARG A 685 15.86 -3.29 17.13
N GLY A 686 14.82 -2.75 17.75
CA GLY A 686 13.93 -1.83 17.07
C GLY A 686 13.23 -0.89 18.02
N CYS A 687 12.74 0.20 17.46
CA CYS A 687 11.92 1.19 18.13
C CYS A 687 10.91 1.76 17.13
N TYR A 688 9.93 2.48 17.65
CA TYR A 688 8.95 3.18 16.83
C TYR A 688 8.60 4.52 17.47
N TRP A 689 8.07 5.43 16.64
CA TRP A 689 7.55 6.71 17.11
C TRP A 689 6.40 7.20 16.24
N MET A 690 5.67 8.16 16.76
CA MET A 690 4.54 8.78 16.06
C MET A 690 5.01 10.10 15.44
N GLN A 691 4.50 10.39 14.26
CA GLN A 691 4.70 11.65 13.54
C GLN A 691 3.40 12.16 12.93
N GLU A 692 3.46 13.37 12.38
CA GLU A 692 2.33 14.01 11.72
C GLU A 692 1.63 13.07 10.71
N PRO A 693 0.28 13.01 10.71
CA PRO A 693 -0.45 12.10 9.85
C PRO A 693 -0.08 12.27 8.37
N ARG A 694 0.30 11.15 7.73
CA ARG A 694 0.66 11.06 6.31
C ARG A 694 1.87 11.88 5.88
N LEU A 695 2.72 12.28 6.82
CA LEU A 695 4.05 12.76 6.47
C LEU A 695 4.86 11.57 5.91
N GLN A 696 5.36 11.71 4.68
CA GLN A 696 6.16 10.68 4.00
C GLN A 696 7.63 10.68 4.45
N THR A 697 8.15 11.88 4.68
CA THR A 697 9.47 12.10 5.28
C THR A 697 9.46 11.66 6.74
N ILE A 698 10.58 11.11 7.21
CA ILE A 698 10.73 10.68 8.59
C ILE A 698 11.17 11.87 9.43
N ASP A 699 10.31 12.27 10.36
CA ASP A 699 10.64 13.28 11.36
C ASP A 699 11.46 12.69 12.52
N ARG A 700 12.30 13.50 13.15
CA ARG A 700 13.16 13.14 14.31
C ARG A 700 14.14 11.99 14.06
N LEU A 701 14.45 11.66 12.81
CA LEU A 701 15.36 10.56 12.47
C LEU A 701 16.74 10.71 13.14
N GLY A 702 17.24 11.93 13.30
CA GLY A 702 18.51 12.21 13.98
C GLY A 702 18.55 11.73 15.43
N GLU A 703 17.48 11.98 16.19
CA GLU A 703 17.41 11.55 17.60
C GLU A 703 17.40 10.03 17.74
N TYR A 704 16.69 9.34 16.85
CA TYR A 704 16.60 7.88 16.88
C TYR A 704 17.89 7.24 16.33
N LEU A 705 18.52 7.84 15.32
CA LEU A 705 19.84 7.43 14.84
C LEU A 705 20.87 7.53 15.96
N LEU A 706 20.88 8.61 16.73
CA LEU A 706 21.74 8.77 17.90
C LEU A 706 21.56 7.62 18.89
N ARG A 707 20.31 7.34 19.31
CA ARG A 707 20.01 6.23 20.23
C ARG A 707 20.47 4.88 19.69
N ALA A 708 20.31 4.66 18.40
CA ALA A 708 20.74 3.43 17.74
C ALA A 708 22.27 3.29 17.80
N LEU A 709 23.02 4.37 17.54
CA LEU A 709 24.48 4.42 17.64
C LEU A 709 24.96 4.23 19.09
N GLU A 710 24.26 4.79 20.08
CA GLU A 710 24.57 4.59 21.49
C GLU A 710 24.41 3.13 21.92
N LEU A 711 23.32 2.48 21.49
CA LEU A 711 23.08 1.05 21.75
C LEU A 711 24.09 0.16 21.02
N TYR A 712 24.43 0.51 19.78
CA TYR A 712 25.49 -0.15 19.02
C TYR A 712 26.80 -0.07 19.80
N TYR A 713 27.22 1.13 20.22
CA TYR A 713 28.45 1.34 20.99
C TYR A 713 28.43 0.60 22.33
N ALA A 714 27.29 0.61 23.04
CA ALA A 714 27.15 -0.09 24.32
C ALA A 714 27.41 -1.60 24.17
N THR A 715 27.06 -2.18 23.01
CA THR A 715 27.18 -3.61 22.71
C THR A 715 28.52 -3.94 22.06
N ALA A 716 28.88 -3.27 20.97
CA ALA A 716 30.08 -3.53 20.17
C ALA A 716 31.36 -2.87 20.73
N LYS A 717 31.22 -1.99 21.73
CA LYS A 717 32.31 -1.19 22.34
C LYS A 717 33.10 -0.32 21.36
N ARG A 718 32.50 -0.03 20.20
CA ARG A 718 33.04 0.82 19.13
C ARG A 718 31.89 1.35 18.28
N LEU A 719 32.12 2.42 17.54
CA LEU A 719 31.12 2.95 16.60
C LEU A 719 31.20 2.21 15.26
N PRO A 720 30.10 2.14 14.49
CA PRO A 720 30.13 1.56 13.17
C PRO A 720 30.91 2.47 12.22
N ASP A 721 31.72 1.89 11.34
CA ASP A 721 32.47 2.63 10.31
C ASP A 721 31.64 2.80 9.03
N ASP A 722 30.55 2.03 8.90
CA ASP A 722 29.66 2.05 7.75
C ASP A 722 28.21 1.77 8.16
N ILE A 723 27.28 2.55 7.61
CA ILE A 723 25.85 2.50 7.93
C ILE A 723 25.05 2.28 6.65
N VAL A 724 24.31 1.18 6.60
CA VAL A 724 23.43 0.82 5.47
C VAL A 724 21.97 0.94 5.89
N ILE A 725 21.23 1.82 5.24
CA ILE A 725 19.85 2.16 5.58
C ILE A 725 18.91 1.64 4.50
N PHE A 726 18.04 0.70 4.85
CA PHE A 726 16.94 0.24 4.03
C PHE A 726 15.69 1.08 4.29
N ARG A 727 15.26 1.90 3.33
CA ARG A 727 14.09 2.77 3.42
C ARG A 727 12.96 2.22 2.56
N SER A 728 11.81 1.89 3.14
CA SER A 728 10.67 1.31 2.41
C SER A 728 9.44 2.22 2.34
N GLY A 729 8.58 2.03 1.35
CA GLY A 729 7.31 2.79 1.25
C GLY A 729 7.40 4.16 0.57
N LEU A 730 8.51 4.46 -0.13
CA LEU A 730 8.65 5.67 -0.94
C LEU A 730 8.29 5.46 -2.41
N SER A 731 7.68 6.49 -3.01
CA SER A 731 7.47 6.56 -4.46
C SER A 731 8.71 7.14 -5.18
N GLU A 732 8.79 6.95 -6.50
CA GLU A 732 9.98 7.38 -7.28
C GLU A 732 10.25 8.88 -7.19
N GLY A 733 9.19 9.69 -7.12
CA GLY A 733 9.31 11.14 -6.97
C GLY A 733 9.81 11.59 -5.60
N GLU A 734 10.04 10.67 -4.66
CA GLU A 734 10.44 10.97 -3.27
C GLU A 734 11.83 10.47 -2.93
N PHE A 735 12.53 9.82 -3.87
CA PHE A 735 13.85 9.24 -3.61
C PHE A 735 14.90 10.27 -3.16
N ARG A 736 14.92 11.47 -3.76
CA ARG A 736 15.81 12.55 -3.30
C ARG A 736 15.55 12.95 -1.85
N LYS A 737 14.29 12.91 -1.41
CA LYS A 737 13.92 13.22 -0.02
C LYS A 737 14.48 12.21 0.96
N ALA A 738 14.58 10.94 0.56
CA ALA A 738 15.18 9.87 1.38
C ALA A 738 16.65 10.14 1.69
N ILE A 739 17.40 10.66 0.72
CA ILE A 739 18.80 11.04 0.91
C ILE A 739 18.88 12.22 1.88
N GLY A 740 18.04 13.23 1.66
CA GLY A 740 18.04 14.43 2.48
C GLY A 740 17.68 14.17 3.95
N GLU A 741 16.66 13.33 4.22
CA GLU A 741 16.27 13.00 5.59
C GLU A 741 17.39 12.25 6.34
N VAL A 742 18.08 11.34 5.65
CA VAL A 742 19.22 10.59 6.21
C VAL A 742 20.41 11.51 6.48
N LYS A 743 20.74 12.41 5.54
CA LYS A 743 21.86 13.34 5.72
C LYS A 743 21.61 14.31 6.88
N LYS A 744 20.41 14.89 6.98
CA LYS A 744 20.03 15.74 8.13
C LYS A 744 20.10 14.98 9.46
N ALA A 745 19.71 13.70 9.46
CA ALA A 745 19.83 12.86 10.65
C ALA A 745 21.29 12.63 11.07
N ALA A 746 22.18 12.41 10.11
CA ALA A 746 23.62 12.26 10.33
C ALA A 746 24.27 13.54 10.87
N GLU A 747 23.94 14.70 10.28
CA GLU A 747 24.39 16.03 10.72
C GLU A 747 24.00 16.32 12.18
N HIS A 748 22.87 15.77 12.65
CA HIS A 748 22.46 15.84 14.05
C HIS A 748 23.18 14.82 14.95
N ALA A 749 23.22 13.54 14.55
CA ALA A 749 23.64 12.45 15.43
C ALA A 749 25.17 12.29 15.54
N PHE A 750 25.91 12.46 14.45
CA PHE A 750 27.33 12.13 14.41
C PHE A 750 28.20 13.05 15.28
N PRO A 751 27.97 14.38 15.33
CA PRO A 751 28.71 15.25 16.24
C PRO A 751 28.59 14.83 17.71
N LEU A 752 27.40 14.37 18.12
CA LEU A 752 27.12 13.93 19.49
C LEU A 752 27.83 12.62 19.85
N MET A 753 28.24 11.83 18.86
CA MET A 753 28.98 10.58 19.07
C MET A 753 30.51 10.77 19.09
N GLN A 754 31.03 11.96 18.77
CA GLN A 754 32.49 12.22 18.71
C GLN A 754 33.20 11.92 20.03
N ALA A 755 32.57 12.21 21.17
CA ALA A 755 33.14 11.90 22.49
C ALA A 755 33.40 10.38 22.67
N LYS A 756 32.58 9.53 22.05
CA LYS A 756 32.71 8.06 22.06
C LYS A 756 33.66 7.54 20.97
N ASN A 757 34.21 8.43 20.13
CA ASN A 757 35.14 8.12 19.04
C ASN A 757 36.58 8.61 19.32
N ASN A 758 37.07 8.47 20.55
CA ASN A 758 38.38 8.99 20.96
C ASN A 758 38.57 10.49 20.66
N LYS A 759 37.47 11.27 20.70
CA LYS A 759 37.42 12.70 20.32
C LYS A 759 37.87 13.00 18.89
N LYS A 760 37.89 12.00 18.01
CA LYS A 760 38.09 12.19 16.56
C LYS A 760 36.73 12.43 15.90
N THR A 761 36.73 13.21 14.82
CA THR A 761 35.57 13.39 13.96
C THR A 761 35.00 12.02 13.57
N TYR A 762 33.72 11.82 13.86
CA TYR A 762 33.01 10.60 13.49
C TYR A 762 32.29 10.84 12.17
N ASP A 763 32.74 10.17 11.11
CA ASP A 763 32.24 10.33 9.75
C ASP A 763 32.20 8.95 9.05
N PRO A 764 31.23 8.09 9.41
CA PRO A 764 31.09 6.77 8.81
C PRO A 764 30.59 6.89 7.37
N SER A 765 30.90 5.89 6.53
CA SER A 765 30.26 5.81 5.22
C SER A 765 28.76 5.53 5.38
N MET A 766 27.95 6.09 4.48
CA MET A 766 26.50 5.90 4.49
C MET A 766 25.98 5.45 3.15
N SER A 767 25.08 4.48 3.16
CA SER A 767 24.42 3.95 1.96
C SER A 767 22.92 3.85 2.19
N VAL A 768 22.12 4.48 1.33
CA VAL A 768 20.65 4.39 1.41
C VAL A 768 20.14 3.46 0.32
N ILE A 769 19.30 2.51 0.70
CA ILE A 769 18.72 1.52 -0.20
C ILE A 769 17.20 1.66 -0.10
N VAL A 770 16.56 2.14 -1.16
CA VAL A 770 15.11 2.24 -1.19
C VAL A 770 14.52 0.91 -1.67
N ILE A 771 13.65 0.33 -0.84
CA ILE A 771 12.97 -0.94 -1.12
C ILE A 771 11.51 -0.66 -1.51
N GLN A 772 11.11 -1.12 -2.69
CA GLN A 772 9.73 -1.08 -3.16
C GLN A 772 9.11 -2.48 -3.11
N LEU A 773 8.50 -2.82 -1.97
CA LEU A 773 7.80 -4.10 -1.75
C LEU A 773 6.48 -4.19 -2.53
N GLY A 774 5.84 -3.05 -2.80
CA GLY A 774 4.58 -2.94 -3.53
C GLY A 774 4.75 -2.68 -5.03
N SER A 775 5.81 -3.21 -5.66
CA SER A 775 6.10 -2.94 -7.07
C SER A 775 5.10 -3.61 -8.02
N ASN A 776 4.94 -3.01 -9.20
CA ASN A 776 4.11 -3.57 -10.28
C ASN A 776 4.88 -4.57 -11.17
N TYR A 777 6.14 -4.87 -10.87
CA TYR A 777 6.90 -5.91 -11.59
C TYR A 777 6.29 -7.28 -11.34
N ARG A 778 6.12 -8.03 -12.42
CA ARG A 778 5.91 -9.48 -12.40
C ARG A 778 6.94 -10.10 -13.33
N LEU A 779 7.58 -11.16 -12.85
CA LEU A 779 8.56 -11.93 -13.59
C LEU A 779 7.99 -13.31 -13.83
N PHE A 780 8.01 -13.74 -15.09
CA PHE A 780 7.58 -15.04 -15.52
C PHE A 780 8.76 -15.79 -16.10
N GLN A 781 8.82 -17.10 -15.90
CA GLN A 781 9.68 -17.93 -16.75
C GLN A 781 9.13 -17.86 -18.18
N GLU A 782 10.00 -17.79 -19.19
CA GLU A 782 9.56 -17.77 -20.59
C GLU A 782 8.77 -19.04 -20.93
N ASN A 783 9.34 -20.20 -20.56
CA ASN A 783 8.80 -21.52 -20.82
C ASN A 783 8.26 -22.15 -19.54
N VAL A 784 6.96 -22.01 -19.30
CA VAL A 784 6.26 -22.63 -18.16
C VAL A 784 5.53 -23.88 -18.63
N ASN A 785 5.79 -25.02 -18.02
CA ASN A 785 4.98 -26.22 -18.25
C ASN A 785 3.63 -26.08 -17.50
N PRO A 786 2.47 -26.12 -18.18
CA PRO A 786 1.16 -25.97 -17.55
C PRO A 786 0.84 -27.05 -16.51
N ARG A 787 1.50 -28.22 -16.59
CA ARG A 787 1.33 -29.34 -15.64
C ARG A 787 2.12 -29.15 -14.34
N ASP A 788 3.06 -28.20 -14.30
CA ASP A 788 3.85 -27.94 -13.08
C ASP A 788 2.97 -27.37 -11.98
N ARG A 789 3.35 -27.62 -10.73
CA ARG A 789 2.70 -27.02 -9.57
C ARG A 789 2.84 -25.50 -9.64
N ALA A 790 1.84 -24.75 -9.18
CA ALA A 790 1.85 -23.29 -9.22
C ALA A 790 3.13 -22.63 -8.66
N MET A 791 3.73 -23.22 -7.62
CA MET A 791 4.97 -22.74 -7.00
C MET A 791 6.24 -22.98 -7.85
N ASP A 792 6.19 -23.94 -8.77
CA ASP A 792 7.30 -24.30 -9.65
C ASP A 792 7.19 -23.60 -11.02
N GLN A 793 6.00 -23.06 -11.34
CA GLN A 793 5.77 -22.19 -12.50
C GLN A 793 6.36 -20.77 -12.34
N ASN A 794 6.73 -20.37 -11.12
CA ASN A 794 7.27 -19.04 -10.86
C ASN A 794 8.79 -19.02 -11.04
N VAL A 795 9.39 -17.85 -11.28
CA VAL A 795 10.85 -17.74 -11.31
C VAL A 795 11.44 -18.19 -9.96
N PRO A 796 12.59 -18.87 -9.94
CA PRO A 796 13.20 -19.34 -8.70
C PRO A 796 13.58 -18.20 -7.73
N SER A 797 13.73 -18.54 -6.46
CA SER A 797 14.25 -17.59 -5.47
C SER A 797 15.71 -17.24 -5.77
N GLY A 798 16.04 -15.96 -5.71
CA GLY A 798 17.33 -15.41 -6.09
C GLY A 798 17.40 -14.92 -7.54
N THR A 799 16.35 -15.12 -8.36
CA THR A 799 16.30 -14.53 -9.70
C THR A 799 16.39 -13.01 -9.63
N THR A 800 17.40 -12.46 -10.28
CA THR A 800 17.72 -11.03 -10.28
C THR A 800 17.85 -10.50 -11.70
N ILE A 801 17.33 -9.30 -11.94
CA ILE A 801 17.43 -8.55 -13.19
C ILE A 801 18.03 -7.18 -12.91
N ASP A 802 19.09 -6.85 -13.64
CA ASP A 802 19.84 -5.60 -13.53
C ASP A 802 19.99 -4.86 -14.87
N CYS A 803 19.35 -5.37 -15.94
CA CYS A 803 19.35 -4.79 -17.29
C CYS A 803 17.97 -4.94 -17.97
N LYS A 804 17.74 -4.22 -19.09
CA LYS A 804 16.54 -4.26 -19.97
C LYS A 804 15.18 -3.89 -19.36
N ALA A 805 15.01 -3.96 -18.04
CA ALA A 805 13.77 -3.60 -17.35
C ALA A 805 13.98 -2.62 -16.18
N VAL A 806 15.17 -2.04 -16.04
CA VAL A 806 15.55 -1.13 -14.94
C VAL A 806 15.71 0.30 -15.46
N HIS A 807 15.46 1.28 -14.60
CA HIS A 807 15.44 2.68 -14.99
C HIS A 807 16.81 3.19 -15.49
N PRO A 808 16.87 3.98 -16.57
CA PRO A 808 18.12 4.48 -17.14
C PRO A 808 18.90 5.43 -16.23
N ALA A 809 18.24 6.16 -15.32
CA ALA A 809 18.90 7.15 -14.45
C ALA A 809 19.26 6.61 -13.05
N TYR A 810 18.88 5.38 -12.71
CA TYR A 810 18.95 4.86 -11.35
C TYR A 810 19.79 3.60 -11.24
N ASN A 811 20.41 3.40 -10.06
CA ASN A 811 21.04 2.14 -9.66
C ASN A 811 19.96 1.16 -9.16
N GLU A 812 19.09 0.75 -10.08
CA GLU A 812 17.96 -0.15 -9.81
C GLU A 812 18.29 -1.59 -10.19
N PHE A 813 17.82 -2.53 -9.37
CA PHE A 813 17.73 -3.94 -9.72
C PHE A 813 16.42 -4.54 -9.18
N VAL A 814 15.94 -5.59 -9.83
CA VAL A 814 14.74 -6.33 -9.42
C VAL A 814 15.17 -7.71 -8.94
N GLN A 815 14.82 -8.08 -7.70
CA GLN A 815 15.20 -9.37 -7.12
C GLN A 815 13.99 -10.11 -6.53
N VAL A 816 13.91 -11.40 -6.83
CA VAL A 816 12.90 -12.31 -6.26
C VAL A 816 13.49 -13.03 -5.05
N SER A 817 13.32 -12.44 -3.87
CA SER A 817 13.90 -12.95 -2.62
C SER A 817 13.32 -14.28 -2.15
N GLN A 818 12.02 -14.49 -2.33
CA GLN A 818 11.25 -15.56 -1.67
C GLN A 818 10.63 -16.54 -2.67
N LYS A 819 10.48 -17.82 -2.29
CA LYS A 819 9.71 -18.78 -3.08
C LYS A 819 8.22 -18.47 -2.90
N ALA A 820 7.59 -17.88 -3.92
CA ALA A 820 6.16 -17.62 -3.87
C ALA A 820 5.38 -18.93 -4.05
N ILE A 821 4.57 -19.28 -3.04
CA ILE A 821 3.70 -20.48 -3.09
C ILE A 821 2.58 -20.28 -4.11
N GLN A 822 2.07 -19.05 -4.23
CA GLN A 822 1.07 -18.58 -5.20
C GLN A 822 1.34 -17.11 -5.55
N VAL A 823 0.87 -16.65 -6.71
CA VAL A 823 0.93 -15.23 -7.14
C VAL A 823 -0.45 -14.61 -6.97
N SER A 824 -0.54 -13.29 -6.76
CA SER A 824 -1.81 -12.61 -6.47
C SER A 824 -2.17 -11.53 -7.50
N ARG A 825 -3.44 -11.48 -7.91
CA ARG A 825 -4.08 -10.35 -8.60
C ARG A 825 -4.36 -9.21 -7.61
N GLY A 826 -3.38 -8.56 -6.99
CA GLY A 826 -3.77 -7.39 -6.19
C GLY A 826 -2.78 -6.74 -5.24
N SER A 827 -3.22 -5.55 -4.83
CA SER A 827 -2.69 -4.66 -3.79
C SER A 827 -2.99 -5.13 -2.35
N VAL A 828 -3.48 -6.37 -2.18
CA VAL A 828 -3.86 -6.95 -0.88
C VAL A 828 -2.81 -7.98 -0.50
N PHE A 829 -2.16 -7.71 0.65
CA PHE A 829 -1.12 -8.49 1.33
C PHE A 829 -1.07 -9.98 0.95
N LEU A 830 -0.23 -10.30 -0.04
CA LEU A 830 0.34 -11.62 -0.22
C LEU A 830 1.79 -11.44 -0.70
N LYS A 831 2.72 -11.92 0.13
CA LYS A 831 4.15 -11.94 -0.13
C LYS A 831 4.44 -12.83 -1.35
N GLY A 832 5.12 -12.27 -2.35
CA GLY A 832 5.54 -13.00 -3.56
C GLY A 832 5.92 -12.12 -4.75
N SER A 833 5.63 -10.81 -4.71
CA SER A 833 6.06 -9.88 -5.76
C SER A 833 7.58 -9.66 -5.74
N PRO A 834 8.23 -9.57 -6.91
CA PRO A 834 9.61 -9.07 -7.00
C PRO A 834 9.72 -7.70 -6.32
N SER A 835 10.71 -7.57 -5.45
CA SER A 835 11.05 -6.26 -4.87
C SER A 835 11.92 -5.53 -5.89
N SER A 836 11.55 -4.29 -6.22
CA SER A 836 12.54 -3.38 -6.82
C SER A 836 13.36 -2.79 -5.69
N VAL A 837 14.68 -2.89 -5.82
CA VAL A 837 15.65 -2.37 -4.88
C VAL A 837 16.47 -1.33 -5.60
N MET A 838 16.55 -0.17 -5.00
CA MET A 838 17.21 0.98 -5.57
C MET A 838 18.31 1.46 -4.65
N LEU A 839 19.49 1.66 -5.20
CA LEU A 839 20.69 1.96 -4.44
C LEU A 839 21.09 3.42 -4.57
N PHE A 840 21.31 4.05 -3.42
CA PHE A 840 21.86 5.39 -3.30
C PHE A 840 23.20 5.33 -2.57
N SER A 841 24.19 4.70 -3.20
CA SER A 841 25.56 4.65 -2.70
C SER A 841 26.56 4.45 -3.85
N SER A 842 27.71 5.15 -3.76
CA SER A 842 28.89 4.97 -4.63
C SER A 842 29.96 4.08 -4.00
N ALA A 843 29.79 3.62 -2.74
CA ALA A 843 30.85 2.96 -1.99
C ALA A 843 31.11 1.50 -2.43
N LEU A 844 30.12 0.83 -3.01
CA LEU A 844 30.21 -0.56 -3.48
C LEU A 844 29.67 -0.68 -4.90
N SER A 845 30.21 -1.64 -5.67
CA SER A 845 29.67 -1.98 -6.99
C SER A 845 28.25 -2.56 -6.88
N LEU A 846 27.45 -2.42 -7.95
CA LEU A 846 26.09 -2.95 -8.02
C LEU A 846 26.02 -4.46 -7.72
N SER A 847 27.01 -5.23 -8.17
CA SER A 847 27.12 -6.66 -7.89
C SER A 847 27.23 -7.00 -6.39
N LYS A 848 27.94 -6.18 -5.61
CA LYS A 848 28.09 -6.39 -4.16
C LYS A 848 26.76 -6.14 -3.46
N TRP A 849 26.07 -5.05 -3.80
CA TRP A 849 24.75 -4.73 -3.24
C TRP A 849 23.69 -5.79 -3.52
N ILE A 850 23.65 -6.30 -4.74
CA ILE A 850 22.71 -7.35 -5.14
C ILE A 850 22.90 -8.60 -4.29
N ASN A 851 24.13 -9.08 -4.15
CA ASN A 851 24.36 -10.27 -3.33
C ASN A 851 24.19 -10.02 -1.83
N LEU A 852 24.44 -8.79 -1.34
CA LEU A 852 24.14 -8.41 0.04
C LEU A 852 22.65 -8.55 0.33
N ALA A 853 21.82 -7.96 -0.54
CA ALA A 853 20.38 -8.07 -0.45
C ALA A 853 19.94 -9.54 -0.45
N ARG A 854 20.52 -10.35 -1.35
CA ARG A 854 20.28 -11.80 -1.39
C ARG A 854 20.61 -12.52 -0.09
N CYS A 855 21.72 -12.18 0.56
CA CYS A 855 22.09 -12.81 1.83
C CYS A 855 21.12 -12.40 2.95
N LEU A 856 20.80 -11.10 3.05
CA LEU A 856 19.93 -10.56 4.09
C LEU A 856 18.48 -11.10 4.02
N ASP A 857 18.01 -11.48 2.83
CA ASP A 857 16.70 -12.15 2.66
C ASP A 857 16.53 -13.35 3.60
N PHE A 858 17.60 -14.10 3.89
CA PHE A 858 17.56 -15.32 4.70
C PHE A 858 17.69 -15.10 6.20
N ASN A 859 18.03 -13.89 6.64
CA ASN A 859 18.20 -13.60 8.06
C ASN A 859 16.85 -13.66 8.82
N ILE A 860 15.74 -13.33 8.14
CA ILE A 860 14.38 -13.29 8.74
C ILE A 860 13.39 -14.24 8.02
N ALA A 861 13.78 -14.88 6.91
CA ALA A 861 12.89 -15.66 6.03
C ALA A 861 12.02 -16.72 6.72
N LYS A 862 12.44 -17.30 7.85
CA LYS A 862 11.72 -18.39 8.53
C LYS A 862 10.65 -17.94 9.54
N MET A 863 10.59 -16.64 9.85
CA MET A 863 9.67 -16.11 10.86
C MET A 863 8.32 -15.65 10.28
N ASN A 864 8.31 -15.46 8.96
CA ASN A 864 7.21 -14.97 8.14
C ASN A 864 6.42 -16.13 7.54
#